data_AF-A0A1B3PNF5-F1
#
_entry.id   AF-A0A1B3PNF5-F1
#
_cell.length_a   1.000
_cell.length_b   1.000
_cell.length_c   1.000
_cell.angle_alpha   90.00
_cell.angle_beta   90.00
_cell.angle_gamma   90.00
#
_symmetry.space_group_name_H-M   'P 1'
#
loop_
_entity.id
_entity.type
_entity.pdbx_description
1 polymer ?
#
loop_
_entity_poly.entity_id
_entity_poly.type
_entity_poly.pdbx_seq_one_letter_code
_entity_poly.pdbx_strand_id
1 'polypeptide(L)'
;MVALAVLTGVAQRLEYRFYDAATQSTLSAGASDIAIVGIDAATMAELGPLPWPREVHASMVERLGAAGTKAIVYTPALPEQPAGRALAYVQQMGEVLARSGDSSPLATELGRLVGDARTALDGEARLARAIQQAGNVLLASSYAGPATAAPPPAYVLRSALAGPDLPALSASAIEHPASALGQAAAGVGHLHPWADSDGKVRQIHGLLNDQGAGVASLALLAVQLQMPAGQRSLRTGAPGLRFGSLAVPTNSAFLLRPRMVTSAAAAGSPFAMHSFSQVLSGQVPVSMFKGRTVLVGATAPALTPPWQTVDGRAIPPVEFLAHTIWSARQGSLVQQPSWATVAGWASVIGALMAAVFVLPRLSTSTAITAGVALALAAACTEWVLLRHAGTWVPLLPGVAGWLAGTVAALVYRLLKTRNTVQPAGSTGSAETDRMMGLALQGQGQLDMAFERLRKVPMSDALLDNLYHLGQDYERKQNFARAKAVYGLMLRHDRDYRDVRSRYKRIRSDLQRAAPPPSVATASAPPVVPERRALSRATARTDAIPPRLGRYVVERELGKGAMGVVYAGRDPKIGRIVALKTMALDDEFEGAALNEAKTRFFREAETAGRLQHPHIVTIFDAGEDRGLAYIAMELLRGSDLAAACASDRLLPTQTVLSIAARVADALDYAHAHNVIHRDIKPANIMYDAGTDSLKVTDFGIARITDASRTRTGLVLGTPSFMSPEQLAGKKIDGRSDLYALGVTLFQLLSGRLPLRGASMNELMHMIASVEPPDICDLRPDLPASVARVVGKALRKRPEARYQTGRQFAADIRLAMPATPGGPDGPASQGVVYDADREATATEMADHHKTVRAAPAERSAASLPISNAPGRSPSHP
;
A
#
# COMPACT_ATOMS: atom_id res chain seq x y z
N MET A 1 13.82 -14.34 -8.35
CA MET A 1 12.57 -15.12 -8.49
C MET A 1 12.15 -15.84 -7.21
N VAL A 2 12.89 -16.81 -6.66
CA VAL A 2 12.47 -17.48 -5.40
C VAL A 2 12.40 -16.50 -4.22
N ALA A 3 13.47 -15.72 -4.02
CA ALA A 3 13.45 -14.59 -3.09
C ALA A 3 12.32 -13.60 -3.41
N LEU A 4 12.01 -13.35 -4.69
CA LEU A 4 10.91 -12.46 -5.10
C LEU A 4 9.52 -13.04 -4.72
N ALA A 5 9.30 -14.34 -4.86
CA ALA A 5 8.04 -15.00 -4.50
C ALA A 5 7.79 -15.05 -2.98
N VAL A 6 8.88 -15.14 -2.20
CA VAL A 6 8.89 -15.01 -0.74
C VAL A 6 8.67 -13.54 -0.33
N LEU A 7 9.42 -12.59 -0.92
CA LEU A 7 9.35 -11.15 -0.61
C LEU A 7 8.02 -10.49 -1.02
N THR A 8 7.37 -10.96 -2.09
CA THR A 8 6.07 -10.45 -2.56
C THR A 8 4.88 -11.16 -1.90
N GLY A 9 5.11 -12.19 -1.06
CA GLY A 9 4.06 -13.00 -0.46
C GLY A 9 3.11 -13.67 -1.45
N VAL A 10 3.48 -13.80 -2.73
CA VAL A 10 2.62 -14.40 -3.76
C VAL A 10 2.50 -15.91 -3.54
N ALA A 11 3.60 -16.59 -3.22
CA ALA A 11 3.57 -18.00 -2.84
C ALA A 11 2.70 -18.23 -1.60
N GLN A 12 2.84 -17.38 -0.57
CA GLN A 12 2.04 -17.44 0.66
C GLN A 12 0.55 -17.15 0.43
N ARG A 13 0.20 -16.26 -0.51
CA ARG A 13 -1.20 -16.03 -0.90
C ARG A 13 -1.80 -17.20 -1.69
N LEU A 14 -1.01 -17.90 -2.52
CA LEU A 14 -1.45 -19.12 -3.20
C LEU A 14 -1.65 -20.26 -2.20
N GLU A 15 -0.70 -20.44 -1.29
CA GLU A 15 -0.73 -21.36 -0.14
C GLU A 15 -2.02 -21.16 0.69
N TYR A 16 -2.32 -19.92 1.10
CA TYR A 16 -3.55 -19.64 1.83
C TYR A 16 -4.82 -19.92 1.03
N ARG A 17 -4.84 -19.68 -0.29
CA ARG A 17 -6.01 -20.04 -1.13
C ARG A 17 -6.18 -21.55 -1.27
N PHE A 18 -5.08 -22.31 -1.21
CA PHE A 18 -5.10 -23.77 -1.25
C PHE A 18 -5.60 -24.36 0.08
N TYR A 19 -5.07 -23.86 1.20
CA TYR A 19 -5.60 -24.09 2.55
C TYR A 19 -7.10 -23.77 2.61
N ASP A 20 -7.50 -22.59 2.12
CA ASP A 20 -8.89 -22.11 2.15
C ASP A 20 -9.83 -23.07 1.40
N ALA A 21 -9.39 -23.64 0.28
CA ALA A 21 -10.17 -24.59 -0.51
C ALA A 21 -10.21 -26.00 0.12
N ALA A 22 -9.09 -26.51 0.65
CA ALA A 22 -9.00 -27.86 1.20
C ALA A 22 -9.77 -28.02 2.54
N THR A 23 -9.81 -26.96 3.35
CA THR A 23 -10.31 -26.98 4.73
C THR A 23 -11.81 -26.71 4.87
N GLN A 24 -12.49 -26.21 3.83
CA GLN A 24 -13.94 -26.00 3.83
C GLN A 24 -14.71 -27.30 4.05
N SER A 25 -15.55 -27.32 5.08
CA SER A 25 -16.50 -28.41 5.35
C SER A 25 -17.93 -27.92 5.11
N THR A 26 -18.87 -28.81 4.81
CA THR A 26 -20.30 -28.49 4.70
C THR A 26 -21.05 -29.04 5.91
N LEU A 27 -21.96 -28.24 6.49
CA LEU A 27 -22.93 -28.68 7.48
C LEU A 27 -24.34 -28.63 6.87
N SER A 28 -25.14 -29.66 7.16
CA SER A 28 -26.59 -29.59 7.01
C SER A 28 -27.15 -28.56 7.99
N ALA A 29 -28.02 -27.67 7.51
CA ALA A 29 -28.64 -26.65 8.36
C ALA A 29 -29.38 -27.29 9.55
N GLY A 30 -29.15 -26.78 10.76
CA GLY A 30 -29.75 -27.29 11.99
C GLY A 30 -29.09 -28.53 12.60
N ALA A 31 -28.07 -29.13 11.96
CA ALA A 31 -27.35 -30.29 12.49
C ALA A 31 -26.30 -29.93 13.58
N SER A 32 -26.07 -28.64 13.85
CA SER A 32 -25.18 -28.18 14.93
C SER A 32 -25.91 -28.07 16.26
N ASP A 33 -25.28 -28.54 17.33
CA ASP A 33 -25.74 -28.33 18.72
C ASP A 33 -25.20 -27.01 19.33
N ILE A 34 -24.83 -26.06 18.48
CA ILE A 34 -24.43 -24.70 18.84
C ILE A 34 -25.49 -23.73 18.31
N ALA A 35 -25.91 -22.79 19.15
CA ALA A 35 -26.79 -21.67 18.79
C ALA A 35 -26.14 -20.34 19.19
N ILE A 36 -26.41 -19.29 18.44
CA ILE A 36 -25.89 -17.94 18.66
C ILE A 36 -27.05 -17.01 19.03
N VAL A 37 -26.90 -16.29 20.14
CA VAL A 37 -27.78 -15.19 20.54
C VAL A 37 -27.02 -13.89 20.26
N GLY A 38 -27.36 -13.26 19.13
CA GLY A 38 -26.66 -12.10 18.60
C GLY A 38 -27.19 -10.79 19.14
N ILE A 39 -26.30 -9.93 19.66
CA ILE A 39 -26.59 -8.51 19.86
C ILE A 39 -26.45 -7.84 18.50
N ASP A 40 -27.60 -7.72 17.82
CA ASP A 40 -27.77 -7.17 16.49
C ASP A 40 -28.26 -5.71 16.51
N ALA A 41 -28.44 -5.12 15.33
CA ALA A 41 -28.89 -3.74 15.20
C ALA A 41 -30.33 -3.53 15.74
N ALA A 42 -31.20 -4.55 15.69
CA ALA A 42 -32.55 -4.49 16.24
C ALA A 42 -32.52 -4.43 17.78
N THR A 43 -31.73 -5.31 18.41
CA THR A 43 -31.49 -5.29 19.86
C THR A 43 -30.95 -3.93 20.31
N MET A 44 -30.02 -3.33 19.55
CA MET A 44 -29.45 -2.02 19.85
C MET A 44 -30.45 -0.86 19.69
N ALA A 45 -31.43 -0.99 18.79
CA ALA A 45 -32.52 -0.03 18.64
C ALA A 45 -33.56 -0.14 19.77
N GLU A 46 -33.76 -1.34 20.32
CA GLU A 46 -34.75 -1.63 21.38
C GLU A 46 -34.21 -1.36 22.80
N LEU A 47 -32.98 -1.80 23.09
CA LEU A 47 -32.35 -1.71 24.42
C LEU A 47 -31.37 -0.53 24.55
N GLY A 48 -31.07 0.17 23.46
CA GLY A 48 -30.08 1.24 23.43
C GLY A 48 -28.62 0.75 23.44
N PRO A 49 -27.64 1.68 23.54
CA PRO A 49 -26.22 1.34 23.50
C PRO A 49 -25.72 0.62 24.76
N LEU A 50 -24.66 -0.18 24.59
CA LEU A 50 -23.91 -0.78 25.69
C LEU A 50 -23.09 0.29 26.45
N PRO A 51 -22.79 0.08 27.75
CA PRO A 51 -23.17 -1.07 28.58
C PRO A 51 -24.61 -0.99 29.08
N TRP A 52 -25.31 -2.14 29.11
CA TRP A 52 -26.66 -2.23 29.66
C TRP A 52 -26.65 -2.46 31.19
N PRO A 53 -27.78 -2.23 31.87
CA PRO A 53 -27.98 -2.63 33.27
C PRO A 53 -27.78 -4.14 33.47
N ARG A 54 -27.22 -4.52 34.64
CA ARG A 54 -26.87 -5.92 34.95
C ARG A 54 -28.09 -6.85 34.95
N GLU A 55 -29.28 -6.31 35.22
CA GLU A 55 -30.57 -7.00 35.23
C GLU A 55 -30.95 -7.54 33.85
N VAL A 56 -30.57 -6.84 32.77
CA VAL A 56 -30.78 -7.28 31.39
C VAL A 56 -29.94 -8.52 31.10
N HIS A 57 -28.68 -8.49 31.51
CA HIS A 57 -27.76 -9.63 31.40
C HIS A 57 -28.20 -10.79 32.30
N ALA A 58 -28.64 -10.51 33.52
CA ALA A 58 -29.13 -11.53 34.47
C ALA A 58 -30.35 -12.25 33.91
N SER A 59 -31.34 -11.50 33.40
CA SER A 59 -32.56 -12.05 32.79
C SER A 59 -32.26 -12.95 31.57
N MET A 60 -31.21 -12.63 30.79
CA MET A 60 -30.75 -13.49 29.70
C MET A 60 -30.13 -14.80 30.22
N VAL A 61 -29.24 -14.72 31.22
CA VAL A 61 -28.60 -15.90 31.83
C VAL A 61 -29.63 -16.79 32.54
N GLU A 62 -30.59 -16.20 33.27
CA GLU A 62 -31.71 -16.90 33.92
C GLU A 62 -32.54 -17.70 32.88
N ARG A 63 -32.92 -17.08 31.76
CA ARG A 63 -33.68 -17.74 30.67
C ARG A 63 -32.89 -18.88 30.01
N LEU A 64 -31.60 -18.66 29.71
CA LEU A 64 -30.74 -19.68 29.07
C LEU A 64 -30.33 -20.81 30.03
N GLY A 65 -30.24 -20.53 31.33
CA GLY A 65 -30.03 -21.54 32.37
C GLY A 65 -31.26 -22.43 32.53
N ALA A 66 -32.44 -21.82 32.66
CA ALA A 66 -33.72 -22.53 32.78
C ALA A 66 -34.04 -23.42 31.55
N ALA A 67 -33.49 -23.11 30.38
CA ALA A 67 -33.60 -23.94 29.17
C ALA A 67 -32.89 -25.31 29.29
N GLY A 68 -31.96 -25.50 30.23
CA GLY A 68 -31.10 -26.68 30.31
C GLY A 68 -30.07 -26.71 29.17
N THR A 69 -29.38 -25.59 28.95
CA THR A 69 -28.23 -25.49 28.03
C THR A 69 -27.04 -26.35 28.50
N LYS A 70 -26.15 -26.75 27.57
CA LYS A 70 -24.89 -27.44 27.93
C LYS A 70 -23.87 -26.48 28.52
N ALA A 71 -23.71 -25.32 27.89
CA ALA A 71 -22.84 -24.23 28.31
C ALA A 71 -23.36 -22.92 27.71
N ILE A 72 -23.16 -21.82 28.44
CA ILE A 72 -23.49 -20.46 28.01
C ILE A 72 -22.18 -19.69 27.90
N VAL A 73 -21.77 -19.34 26.69
CA VAL A 73 -20.53 -18.58 26.44
C VAL A 73 -20.89 -17.12 26.23
N TYR A 74 -20.56 -16.28 27.19
CA TYR A 74 -20.95 -14.87 27.24
C TYR A 74 -19.76 -13.99 26.84
N THR A 75 -19.79 -13.44 25.62
CA THR A 75 -18.69 -12.65 25.06
C THR A 75 -18.73 -11.13 25.29
N PRO A 76 -19.87 -10.46 25.62
CA PRO A 76 -19.85 -9.04 25.98
C PRO A 76 -19.00 -8.78 27.22
N ALA A 77 -18.26 -7.68 27.22
CA ALA A 77 -17.45 -7.26 28.37
C ALA A 77 -18.35 -6.91 29.56
N LEU A 78 -17.97 -7.37 30.76
CA LEU A 78 -18.69 -7.13 32.01
C LEU A 78 -17.73 -6.59 33.09
N PRO A 79 -17.03 -5.46 32.86
CA PRO A 79 -16.09 -4.88 33.84
C PRO A 79 -16.79 -4.44 35.12
N GLU A 80 -16.03 -4.27 36.20
CA GLU A 80 -16.53 -3.76 37.50
C GLU A 80 -17.32 -2.45 37.31
N GLN A 81 -18.54 -2.36 37.84
CA GLN A 81 -19.35 -1.14 37.79
C GLN A 81 -19.40 -0.49 39.18
N PRO A 82 -19.24 0.84 39.30
CA PRO A 82 -19.41 1.52 40.58
C PRO A 82 -20.86 1.39 41.06
N ALA A 83 -21.05 1.12 42.36
CA ALA A 83 -22.37 0.95 42.95
C ALA A 83 -23.28 2.16 42.66
N GLY A 84 -24.51 1.88 42.20
CA GLY A 84 -25.47 2.93 41.85
C GLY A 84 -25.83 3.79 43.06
N ARG A 85 -25.97 5.11 42.86
CA ARG A 85 -26.29 6.07 43.94
C ARG A 85 -27.51 5.67 44.78
N ALA A 86 -28.53 5.06 44.15
CA ALA A 86 -29.71 4.55 44.85
C ALA A 86 -29.38 3.43 45.84
N LEU A 87 -28.52 2.47 45.45
CA LEU A 87 -28.09 1.37 46.32
C LEU A 87 -27.32 1.91 47.54
N ALA A 88 -26.46 2.92 47.35
CA ALA A 88 -25.73 3.56 48.45
C ALA A 88 -26.66 4.24 49.46
N TYR A 89 -27.71 4.97 49.01
CA TYR A 89 -28.69 5.55 49.92
C TYR A 89 -29.51 4.48 50.67
N VAL A 90 -29.90 3.38 50.00
CA VAL A 90 -30.63 2.28 50.65
C VAL A 90 -29.74 1.55 51.68
N GLN A 91 -28.44 1.40 51.41
CA GLN A 91 -27.47 0.90 52.39
C GLN A 91 -27.39 1.83 53.62
N GLN A 92 -27.28 3.14 53.43
CA GLN A 92 -27.28 4.12 54.52
C GLN A 92 -28.57 4.09 55.35
N MET A 93 -29.74 3.94 54.71
CA MET A 93 -31.02 3.76 55.43
C MET A 93 -30.99 2.51 56.32
N GLY A 94 -30.44 1.40 55.81
CA GLY A 94 -30.26 0.16 56.58
C GLY A 94 -29.30 0.32 57.75
N GLU A 95 -28.19 1.05 57.58
CA GLU A 95 -27.24 1.34 58.66
C GLU A 95 -27.80 2.30 59.73
N VAL A 96 -28.65 3.25 59.35
CA VAL A 96 -29.36 4.11 60.32
C VAL A 96 -30.37 3.28 61.12
N LEU A 97 -31.14 2.42 60.46
CA LEU A 97 -32.13 1.55 61.10
C LEU A 97 -31.47 0.51 62.01
N ALA A 98 -30.34 -0.08 61.60
CA ALA A 98 -29.57 -1.00 62.45
C ALA A 98 -28.97 -0.31 63.69
N ARG A 99 -28.58 0.96 63.58
CA ARG A 99 -28.04 1.76 64.69
C ARG A 99 -29.09 2.26 65.68
N SER A 100 -30.37 2.32 65.32
CA SER A 100 -31.41 2.76 66.26
C SER A 100 -31.68 1.72 67.36
N GLY A 101 -31.40 0.44 67.10
CA GLY A 101 -31.74 -0.66 67.99
C GLY A 101 -33.25 -0.90 68.15
N ASP A 102 -34.09 -0.20 67.38
CA ASP A 102 -35.54 -0.34 67.48
C ASP A 102 -36.00 -1.71 66.98
N SER A 103 -36.63 -2.46 67.89
CA SER A 103 -37.19 -3.79 67.64
C SER A 103 -38.71 -3.75 67.40
N SER A 104 -39.29 -2.56 67.14
CA SER A 104 -40.71 -2.41 66.85
C SER A 104 -41.15 -3.19 65.60
N PRO A 105 -42.44 -3.58 65.51
CA PRO A 105 -42.96 -4.21 64.29
C PRO A 105 -42.77 -3.35 63.04
N LEU A 106 -42.84 -2.02 63.19
CA LEU A 106 -42.59 -1.07 62.10
C LEU A 106 -41.11 -1.05 61.68
N ALA A 107 -40.17 -1.03 62.64
CA ALA A 107 -38.74 -1.12 62.32
C ALA A 107 -38.38 -2.47 61.67
N THR A 108 -39.03 -3.55 62.09
CA THR A 108 -38.87 -4.87 61.47
C THR A 108 -39.33 -4.85 60.00
N GLU A 109 -40.51 -4.29 59.71
CA GLU A 109 -41.05 -4.21 58.34
C GLU A 109 -40.26 -3.22 57.46
N LEU A 110 -39.82 -2.08 58.02
CA LEU A 110 -38.90 -1.17 57.33
C LEU A 110 -37.56 -1.83 57.02
N GLY A 111 -37.02 -2.63 57.95
CA GLY A 111 -35.79 -3.39 57.73
C GLY A 111 -35.93 -4.44 56.64
N ARG A 112 -37.09 -5.10 56.59
CA ARG A 112 -37.47 -6.03 55.50
C ARG A 112 -37.53 -5.30 54.15
N LEU A 113 -38.25 -4.18 54.07
CA LEU A 113 -38.39 -3.38 52.84
C LEU A 113 -37.06 -2.80 52.34
N VAL A 114 -36.19 -2.33 53.25
CA VAL A 114 -34.84 -1.87 52.91
C VAL A 114 -33.96 -3.04 52.45
N GLY A 115 -34.09 -4.22 53.04
CA GLY A 115 -33.43 -5.44 52.60
C GLY A 115 -33.86 -5.90 51.20
N ASP A 116 -35.17 -5.86 50.92
CA ASP A 116 -35.75 -6.15 49.61
C ASP A 116 -35.27 -5.14 48.57
N ALA A 117 -35.34 -3.84 48.86
CA ALA A 117 -34.88 -2.76 47.98
C ALA A 117 -33.38 -2.87 47.67
N ARG A 118 -32.55 -3.19 48.68
CA ARG A 118 -31.11 -3.44 48.47
C ARG A 118 -30.89 -4.62 47.53
N THR A 119 -31.66 -5.70 47.70
CA THR A 119 -31.55 -6.92 46.88
C THR A 119 -32.06 -6.73 45.44
N ALA A 120 -33.03 -5.82 45.25
CA ALA A 120 -33.58 -5.47 43.95
C ALA A 120 -32.70 -4.48 43.16
N LEU A 121 -31.99 -3.58 43.86
CA LEU A 121 -31.08 -2.59 43.26
C LEU A 121 -29.65 -3.11 43.04
N ASP A 122 -29.29 -4.26 43.63
CA ASP A 122 -27.99 -4.92 43.41
C ASP A 122 -28.05 -5.86 42.19
N GLY A 123 -28.04 -5.25 41.01
CA GLY A 123 -28.04 -5.95 39.73
C GLY A 123 -26.82 -6.84 39.52
N GLU A 124 -25.66 -6.49 40.09
CA GLU A 124 -24.46 -7.32 39.96
C GLU A 124 -24.54 -8.58 40.80
N ALA A 125 -25.01 -8.50 42.07
CA ALA A 125 -25.29 -9.69 42.87
C ALA A 125 -26.44 -10.52 42.30
N ARG A 126 -27.41 -9.93 41.58
CA ARG A 126 -28.40 -10.70 40.80
C ARG A 126 -27.73 -11.46 39.65
N LEU A 127 -26.91 -10.80 38.84
CA LEU A 127 -26.21 -11.45 37.73
C LEU A 127 -25.24 -12.54 38.22
N ALA A 128 -24.51 -12.31 39.31
CA ALA A 128 -23.64 -13.31 39.95
C ALA A 128 -24.45 -14.56 40.36
N ARG A 129 -25.61 -14.37 41.02
CA ARG A 129 -26.52 -15.47 41.38
C ARG A 129 -27.05 -16.22 40.15
N ALA A 130 -27.46 -15.51 39.10
CA ALA A 130 -27.92 -16.13 37.85
C ALA A 130 -26.83 -17.01 37.19
N ILE A 131 -25.60 -16.49 37.14
CA ILE A 131 -24.41 -17.20 36.63
C ILE A 131 -24.13 -18.44 37.48
N GLN A 132 -24.14 -18.32 38.81
CA GLN A 132 -23.89 -19.42 39.73
C GLN A 132 -24.98 -20.50 39.68
N GLN A 133 -26.25 -20.11 39.56
CA GLN A 133 -27.40 -21.03 39.44
C GLN A 133 -27.39 -21.80 38.11
N ALA A 134 -26.97 -21.17 37.02
CA ALA A 134 -26.79 -21.85 35.74
C ALA A 134 -25.58 -22.82 35.76
N GLY A 135 -24.51 -22.48 36.49
CA GLY A 135 -23.36 -23.36 36.77
C GLY A 135 -22.49 -23.74 35.56
N ASN A 136 -22.86 -23.29 34.36
CA ASN A 136 -22.24 -23.65 33.08
C ASN A 136 -21.89 -22.42 32.21
N VAL A 137 -21.81 -21.24 32.85
CA VAL A 137 -21.55 -19.96 32.18
C VAL A 137 -20.05 -19.67 32.11
N LEU A 138 -19.58 -19.26 30.93
CA LEU A 138 -18.21 -18.83 30.66
C LEU A 138 -18.21 -17.34 30.30
N LEU A 139 -17.28 -16.56 30.87
CA LEU A 139 -17.17 -15.12 30.63
C LEU A 139 -15.88 -14.76 29.87
N ALA A 140 -15.95 -13.73 29.03
CA ALA A 140 -14.80 -13.18 28.32
C ALA A 140 -14.00 -12.18 29.17
N SER A 141 -12.67 -12.30 29.12
CA SER A 141 -11.73 -11.17 29.35
C SER A 141 -11.32 -10.56 28.02
N SER A 142 -11.16 -9.23 27.97
CA SER A 142 -10.71 -8.47 26.82
C SER A 142 -9.22 -8.13 26.92
N TYR A 143 -8.52 -8.04 25.78
CA TYR A 143 -7.08 -7.79 25.69
C TYR A 143 -6.82 -6.84 24.49
N ALA A 144 -6.52 -5.54 24.72
CA ALA A 144 -6.30 -4.54 23.66
C ALA A 144 -5.40 -3.32 24.03
N GLY A 145 -4.21 -3.14 23.42
CA GLY A 145 -3.24 -2.06 23.74
C GLY A 145 -1.92 -2.52 24.42
N PRO A 146 -1.23 -1.66 25.21
CA PRO A 146 0.01 -1.97 25.99
C PRO A 146 -0.23 -2.17 27.53
N ALA A 147 0.61 -2.95 28.22
CA ALA A 147 0.22 -3.73 29.42
C ALA A 147 0.13 -2.98 30.75
N THR A 148 -0.88 -3.31 31.56
CA THR A 148 -0.87 -3.08 33.02
C THR A 148 -0.14 -4.23 33.74
N ALA A 149 0.66 -3.88 34.75
CA ALA A 149 1.54 -4.82 35.47
C ALA A 149 0.84 -5.59 36.63
N ALA A 150 -0.49 -5.71 36.60
CA ALA A 150 -1.25 -6.34 37.67
C ALA A 150 -1.49 -7.83 37.37
N PRO A 151 -1.22 -8.77 38.29
CA PRO A 151 -1.38 -10.20 38.01
C PRO A 151 -2.84 -10.59 37.80
N PRO A 152 -3.12 -11.61 36.96
CA PRO A 152 -4.48 -12.08 36.69
C PRO A 152 -5.20 -12.51 37.98
N PRO A 153 -6.47 -12.14 38.17
CA PRO A 153 -7.25 -12.53 39.35
C PRO A 153 -7.36 -14.05 39.52
N ALA A 154 -7.48 -14.51 40.77
CA ALA A 154 -7.54 -15.94 41.10
C ALA A 154 -8.66 -16.72 40.36
N TYR A 155 -9.77 -16.06 40.03
CA TYR A 155 -10.85 -16.67 39.26
C TYR A 155 -10.50 -16.88 37.77
N VAL A 156 -9.58 -16.09 37.21
CA VAL A 156 -9.01 -16.32 35.87
C VAL A 156 -8.00 -17.46 35.93
N LEU A 157 -7.14 -17.47 36.95
CA LEU A 157 -6.13 -18.51 37.18
C LEU A 157 -6.74 -19.91 37.33
N ARG A 158 -7.95 -20.05 37.90
CA ARG A 158 -8.73 -21.30 37.89
C ARG A 158 -8.91 -21.93 36.51
N SER A 159 -8.92 -21.12 35.45
CA SER A 159 -9.14 -21.51 34.06
C SER A 159 -7.85 -21.50 33.22
N ALA A 160 -6.72 -21.14 33.84
CA ALA A 160 -5.42 -21.02 33.18
C ALA A 160 -4.58 -22.29 33.34
N LEU A 161 -3.70 -22.54 32.36
CA LEU A 161 -2.66 -23.55 32.44
C LEU A 161 -1.40 -22.93 33.07
N ALA A 162 -0.80 -23.59 34.07
CA ALA A 162 0.44 -23.13 34.68
C ALA A 162 1.65 -23.40 33.76
N GLY A 163 2.53 -22.40 33.62
CA GLY A 163 3.87 -22.55 33.02
C GLY A 163 3.96 -23.11 31.59
N PRO A 164 3.11 -22.73 30.61
CA PRO A 164 3.47 -22.94 29.22
C PRO A 164 4.62 -22.02 28.82
N ASP A 165 5.60 -22.54 28.06
CA ASP A 165 6.68 -21.75 27.42
C ASP A 165 6.15 -20.86 26.28
N LEU A 166 5.20 -19.98 26.61
CA LEU A 166 4.61 -19.00 25.71
C LEU A 166 5.36 -17.67 25.83
N PRO A 167 5.60 -16.94 24.72
CA PRO A 167 6.03 -15.56 24.81
C PRO A 167 4.99 -14.75 25.62
N ALA A 168 5.46 -13.94 26.56
CA ALA A 168 4.59 -13.04 27.31
C ALA A 168 3.81 -12.13 26.36
N LEU A 169 2.54 -11.89 26.66
CA LEU A 169 1.77 -10.95 25.86
C LEU A 169 2.33 -9.54 25.99
N SER A 170 2.64 -8.92 24.86
CA SER A 170 2.57 -7.46 24.69
C SER A 170 1.10 -7.00 24.64
N ALA A 171 0.28 -7.52 25.57
CA ALA A 171 -1.06 -7.04 25.83
C ALA A 171 -0.95 -5.78 26.71
N SER A 172 -1.95 -5.51 27.56
CA SER A 172 -2.74 -4.30 27.28
C SER A 172 -3.36 -3.59 28.50
N ALA A 173 -4.34 -2.72 28.26
CA ALA A 173 -5.58 -2.88 28.99
C ALA A 173 -6.05 -4.34 28.87
N ILE A 174 -5.79 -5.14 29.89
CA ILE A 174 -6.47 -6.40 30.13
C ILE A 174 -7.69 -6.06 30.98
N GLU A 175 -8.89 -6.39 30.49
CA GLU A 175 -10.14 -6.10 31.17
C GLU A 175 -10.83 -7.43 31.48
N HIS A 176 -10.79 -7.82 32.74
CA HIS A 176 -11.47 -9.01 33.24
C HIS A 176 -12.92 -8.69 33.66
N PRO A 177 -13.81 -9.69 33.72
CA PRO A 177 -15.13 -9.53 34.34
C PRO A 177 -15.06 -9.03 35.77
N ALA A 178 -16.12 -8.36 36.24
CA ALA A 178 -16.23 -7.92 37.62
C ALA A 178 -16.02 -9.09 38.60
N SER A 179 -15.41 -8.83 39.76
CA SER A 179 -14.87 -9.88 40.64
C SER A 179 -15.93 -10.89 41.09
N ALA A 180 -17.12 -10.41 41.45
CA ALA A 180 -18.26 -11.26 41.82
C ALA A 180 -18.73 -12.16 40.66
N LEU A 181 -18.72 -11.64 39.43
CA LEU A 181 -19.13 -12.36 38.22
C LEU A 181 -18.10 -13.41 37.81
N GLY A 182 -16.81 -13.06 37.85
CA GLY A 182 -15.70 -13.96 37.56
C GLY A 182 -15.60 -15.13 38.55
N GLN A 183 -15.87 -14.87 39.84
CA GLN A 183 -15.94 -15.91 40.86
C GLN A 183 -17.12 -16.88 40.61
N ALA A 184 -18.32 -16.35 40.32
CA ALA A 184 -19.51 -17.13 40.04
C ALA A 184 -19.46 -17.95 38.74
N ALA A 185 -18.73 -17.47 37.72
CA ALA A 185 -18.60 -18.14 36.43
C ALA A 185 -17.92 -19.51 36.55
N ALA A 186 -18.30 -20.46 35.68
CA ALA A 186 -17.66 -21.77 35.60
C ALA A 186 -16.19 -21.64 35.17
N GLY A 187 -15.89 -20.65 34.31
CA GLY A 187 -14.54 -20.27 33.93
C GLY A 187 -14.51 -18.91 33.21
N VAL A 188 -13.33 -18.31 33.17
CA VAL A 188 -13.07 -17.05 32.46
C VAL A 188 -11.97 -17.29 31.43
N GLY A 189 -12.24 -16.92 30.18
CA GLY A 189 -11.32 -17.12 29.07
C GLY A 189 -11.31 -15.94 28.11
N HIS A 190 -10.69 -16.10 26.95
CA HIS A 190 -10.53 -15.02 25.98
C HIS A 190 -11.03 -15.39 24.57
N LEU A 191 -11.25 -14.37 23.73
CA LEU A 191 -11.45 -14.52 22.29
C LEU A 191 -10.49 -13.55 21.58
N HIS A 192 -9.32 -14.05 21.19
CA HIS A 192 -8.26 -13.23 20.58
C HIS A 192 -7.86 -13.81 19.21
N PRO A 193 -8.14 -13.11 18.10
CA PRO A 193 -7.80 -13.58 16.76
C PRO A 193 -6.31 -13.41 16.48
N TRP A 194 -5.80 -14.22 15.55
CA TRP A 194 -4.52 -13.98 14.91
C TRP A 194 -4.77 -13.85 13.40
N ALA A 195 -4.62 -12.63 12.90
CA ALA A 195 -4.77 -12.34 11.48
C ALA A 195 -3.53 -12.81 10.71
N ASP A 196 -3.74 -13.47 9.57
CA ASP A 196 -2.69 -13.85 8.65
C ASP A 196 -2.18 -12.65 7.84
N SER A 197 -1.09 -12.84 7.08
CA SER A 197 -0.48 -11.77 6.28
C SER A 197 -1.34 -11.28 5.10
N ASP A 198 -2.47 -11.94 4.80
CA ASP A 198 -3.49 -11.47 3.87
C ASP A 198 -4.66 -10.72 4.55
N GLY A 199 -4.58 -10.51 5.87
CA GLY A 199 -5.59 -9.81 6.67
C GLY A 199 -6.83 -10.63 7.02
N LYS A 200 -6.90 -11.91 6.60
CA LYS A 200 -7.96 -12.82 7.02
C LYS A 200 -7.64 -13.47 8.37
N VAL A 201 -8.67 -13.85 9.10
CA VAL A 201 -8.56 -14.65 10.33
C VAL A 201 -8.82 -16.11 9.99
N ARG A 202 -7.80 -16.97 10.14
CA ARG A 202 -7.91 -18.44 10.06
C ARG A 202 -7.65 -19.13 11.39
N GLN A 203 -7.17 -18.38 12.37
CA GLN A 203 -6.65 -18.90 13.62
C GLN A 203 -6.95 -17.95 14.79
N ILE A 204 -7.18 -18.52 15.96
CA ILE A 204 -7.24 -17.80 17.23
C ILE A 204 -6.17 -18.36 18.17
N HIS A 205 -5.80 -17.60 19.19
CA HIS A 205 -5.03 -18.17 20.30
C HIS A 205 -5.87 -19.21 21.04
N GLY A 206 -5.29 -20.38 21.31
CA GLY A 206 -5.83 -21.37 22.24
C GLY A 206 -5.46 -21.05 23.68
N LEU A 207 -4.22 -20.60 23.89
CA LEU A 207 -3.72 -20.06 25.15
C LEU A 207 -3.12 -18.66 24.90
N LEU A 208 -3.29 -17.77 25.88
CA LEU A 208 -2.61 -16.48 25.99
C LEU A 208 -1.73 -16.47 27.24
N ASN A 209 -0.54 -15.88 27.17
CA ASN A 209 0.33 -15.72 28.35
C ASN A 209 0.04 -14.38 29.06
N ASP A 210 -0.68 -14.47 30.17
CA ASP A 210 -0.92 -13.38 31.11
C ASP A 210 -0.02 -13.58 32.33
N GLN A 211 1.13 -12.89 32.36
CA GLN A 211 2.12 -12.90 33.45
C GLN A 211 2.56 -14.30 33.93
N GLY A 212 2.74 -15.24 33.01
CA GLY A 212 3.14 -16.64 33.27
C GLY A 212 1.97 -17.62 33.38
N ALA A 213 0.73 -17.14 33.37
CA ALA A 213 -0.47 -17.97 33.31
C ALA A 213 -0.96 -18.11 31.86
N GLY A 214 -1.09 -19.35 31.38
CA GLY A 214 -1.69 -19.68 30.09
C GLY A 214 -3.21 -19.60 30.14
N VAL A 215 -3.79 -18.41 30.08
CA VAL A 215 -5.24 -18.20 30.06
C VAL A 215 -5.83 -18.85 28.82
N ALA A 216 -6.81 -19.74 29.00
CA ALA A 216 -7.40 -20.50 27.91
C ALA A 216 -8.47 -19.70 27.13
N SER A 217 -8.61 -20.02 25.85
CA SER A 217 -9.66 -19.42 25.02
C SER A 217 -11.04 -19.93 25.40
N LEU A 218 -12.06 -19.11 25.15
CA LEU A 218 -13.46 -19.51 25.34
C LEU A 218 -13.83 -20.77 24.55
N ALA A 219 -13.14 -21.03 23.43
CA ALA A 219 -13.34 -22.26 22.66
C ALA A 219 -12.89 -23.50 23.44
N LEU A 220 -11.72 -23.44 24.09
CA LEU A 220 -11.21 -24.54 24.91
C LEU A 220 -12.09 -24.75 26.16
N LEU A 221 -12.46 -23.69 26.86
CA LEU A 221 -13.32 -23.78 28.04
C LEU A 221 -14.73 -24.32 27.69
N ALA A 222 -15.30 -23.92 26.56
CA ALA A 222 -16.60 -24.44 26.10
C ALA A 222 -16.54 -25.93 25.71
N VAL A 223 -15.41 -26.40 25.16
CA VAL A 223 -15.16 -27.84 24.94
C VAL A 223 -14.98 -28.55 26.28
N GLN A 224 -14.22 -27.97 27.22
CA GLN A 224 -13.94 -28.51 28.55
C GLN A 224 -15.23 -28.80 29.35
N LEU A 225 -16.19 -27.87 29.38
CA LEU A 225 -17.47 -28.08 30.08
C LEU A 225 -18.27 -29.26 29.50
N GLN A 226 -18.15 -29.49 28.18
CA GLN A 226 -18.82 -30.58 27.46
C GLN A 226 -18.11 -31.94 27.62
N MET A 227 -16.88 -31.98 28.15
CA MET A 227 -16.19 -33.25 28.41
C MET A 227 -16.72 -33.96 29.68
N PRO A 228 -16.70 -35.31 29.74
CA PRO A 228 -16.97 -36.06 30.96
C PRO A 228 -16.02 -35.63 32.09
N ALA A 229 -16.48 -35.64 33.34
CA ALA A 229 -15.77 -35.06 34.49
C ALA A 229 -14.29 -35.48 34.58
N GLY A 230 -13.98 -36.78 34.41
CA GLY A 230 -12.61 -37.31 34.44
C GLY A 230 -11.70 -36.92 33.25
N GLN A 231 -12.24 -36.29 32.21
CA GLN A 231 -11.51 -35.86 31.00
C GLN A 231 -11.43 -34.33 30.85
N ARG A 232 -11.97 -33.56 31.81
CA ARG A 232 -11.97 -32.08 31.80
C ARG A 232 -10.60 -31.44 32.05
N SER A 233 -9.57 -32.19 32.45
CA SER A 233 -8.23 -31.65 32.66
C SER A 233 -7.60 -31.31 31.30
N LEU A 234 -7.46 -30.01 31.02
CA LEU A 234 -6.62 -29.52 29.92
C LEU A 234 -5.15 -29.80 30.27
N ARG A 235 -4.41 -30.43 29.36
CA ARG A 235 -2.98 -30.71 29.52
C ARG A 235 -2.22 -30.36 28.25
N THR A 236 -0.97 -29.93 28.41
CA THR A 236 0.02 -29.94 27.33
C THR A 236 0.36 -31.39 26.99
N GLY A 237 0.42 -31.71 25.70
CA GLY A 237 0.77 -33.04 25.23
C GLY A 237 1.25 -32.97 23.79
N ALA A 238 2.50 -33.37 23.55
CA ALA A 238 3.09 -33.25 22.22
C ALA A 238 2.27 -34.03 21.17
N PRO A 239 1.86 -33.42 20.03
CA PRO A 239 1.97 -32.01 19.65
C PRO A 239 0.70 -31.18 19.96
N GLY A 240 0.76 -30.31 20.98
CA GLY A 240 -0.29 -29.34 21.32
C GLY A 240 -0.97 -29.56 22.67
N LEU A 241 -2.30 -29.55 22.67
CA LEU A 241 -3.16 -29.63 23.86
C LEU A 241 -4.04 -30.89 23.83
N ARG A 242 -4.49 -31.35 25.00
CA ARG A 242 -5.38 -32.53 25.12
C ARG A 242 -6.41 -32.39 26.23
N PHE A 243 -7.59 -32.97 26.00
CA PHE A 243 -8.64 -33.22 26.99
C PHE A 243 -8.87 -34.74 27.08
N GLY A 244 -8.24 -35.40 28.05
CA GLY A 244 -8.25 -36.87 28.12
C GLY A 244 -7.73 -37.50 26.82
N SER A 245 -8.59 -38.25 26.12
CA SER A 245 -8.25 -38.85 24.82
C SER A 245 -8.30 -37.85 23.66
N LEU A 246 -9.16 -36.83 23.71
CA LEU A 246 -9.35 -35.83 22.66
C LEU A 246 -8.07 -35.01 22.47
N ALA A 247 -7.47 -35.08 21.28
CA ALA A 247 -6.36 -34.25 20.87
C ALA A 247 -6.87 -32.92 20.33
N VAL A 248 -6.27 -31.82 20.79
CA VAL A 248 -6.51 -30.46 20.34
C VAL A 248 -5.18 -29.99 19.70
N PRO A 249 -4.97 -30.26 18.40
CA PRO A 249 -3.70 -29.94 17.76
C PRO A 249 -3.48 -28.43 17.73
N THR A 250 -2.27 -28.01 18.10
CA THR A 250 -1.81 -26.62 18.01
C THR A 250 -0.41 -26.56 17.40
N ASN A 251 0.03 -25.36 17.04
CA ASN A 251 1.47 -25.08 16.86
C ASN A 251 2.14 -24.80 18.22
N SER A 252 3.43 -24.45 18.21
CA SER A 252 4.20 -24.04 19.39
C SER A 252 3.70 -22.75 20.05
N ALA A 253 2.98 -21.89 19.32
CA ALA A 253 2.32 -20.70 19.84
C ALA A 253 0.87 -20.97 20.30
N PHE A 254 0.50 -22.24 20.46
CA PHE A 254 -0.83 -22.68 20.91
C PHE A 254 -2.02 -22.14 20.08
N LEU A 255 -1.80 -21.83 18.79
CA LEU A 255 -2.85 -21.36 17.89
C LEU A 255 -3.79 -22.51 17.49
N LEU A 256 -5.10 -22.24 17.51
CA LEU A 256 -6.17 -23.12 17.05
C LEU A 256 -6.57 -22.73 15.63
N ARG A 257 -6.58 -23.70 14.72
CA ARG A 257 -7.00 -23.53 13.31
C ARG A 257 -8.27 -24.32 13.02
N PRO A 258 -9.45 -23.71 13.23
CA PRO A 258 -10.70 -24.36 12.89
C PRO A 258 -10.90 -24.53 11.39
N ARG A 259 -11.49 -25.66 11.01
CA ARG A 259 -12.12 -25.79 9.70
C ARG A 259 -13.38 -24.94 9.68
N MET A 260 -13.40 -23.94 8.80
CA MET A 260 -14.61 -23.18 8.52
C MET A 260 -15.66 -24.11 7.89
N VAL A 261 -16.91 -23.87 8.25
CA VAL A 261 -18.02 -24.70 7.79
C VAL A 261 -19.00 -23.83 7.03
N THR A 262 -19.51 -24.32 5.92
CA THR A 262 -20.50 -23.62 5.11
C THR A 262 -21.87 -24.25 5.28
N SER A 263 -22.92 -23.43 5.21
CA SER A 263 -24.30 -23.92 5.13
C SER A 263 -24.58 -24.41 3.71
N ALA A 264 -25.34 -25.51 3.59
CA ALA A 264 -25.87 -25.95 2.30
C ALA A 264 -26.80 -24.91 1.63
N ALA A 265 -27.41 -24.02 2.43
CA ALA A 265 -28.10 -22.83 1.93
C ALA A 265 -27.10 -21.67 1.81
N ALA A 266 -26.77 -21.29 0.58
CA ALA A 266 -25.59 -20.50 0.21
C ALA A 266 -25.48 -19.05 0.77
N ALA A 267 -26.41 -18.59 1.60
CA ALA A 267 -26.50 -17.20 2.07
C ALA A 267 -26.52 -17.01 3.61
N GLY A 268 -26.58 -18.08 4.40
CA GLY A 268 -26.79 -17.99 5.86
C GLY A 268 -25.61 -18.46 6.72
N SER A 269 -25.63 -18.14 8.02
CA SER A 269 -24.79 -18.83 9.00
C SER A 269 -25.14 -20.32 9.04
N PRO A 270 -24.17 -21.25 9.19
CA PRO A 270 -24.47 -22.66 9.42
C PRO A 270 -24.98 -22.94 10.84
N PHE A 271 -24.87 -21.96 11.76
CA PHE A 271 -25.38 -22.05 13.12
C PHE A 271 -26.72 -21.32 13.24
N ALA A 272 -27.61 -21.82 14.11
CA ALA A 272 -28.87 -21.13 14.39
C ALA A 272 -28.60 -19.81 15.11
N MET A 273 -28.98 -18.69 14.50
CA MET A 273 -28.76 -17.34 15.03
C MET A 273 -30.10 -16.68 15.38
N HIS A 274 -30.21 -16.17 16.60
CA HIS A 274 -31.41 -15.53 17.14
C HIS A 274 -31.04 -14.16 17.72
N SER A 275 -31.94 -13.18 17.62
CA SER A 275 -31.71 -11.84 18.18
C SER A 275 -31.78 -11.86 19.71
N PHE A 276 -30.91 -11.10 20.38
CA PHE A 276 -30.87 -11.02 21.84
C PHE A 276 -32.20 -10.49 22.41
N SER A 277 -32.79 -9.44 21.84
CA SER A 277 -34.07 -8.91 22.36
C SER A 277 -35.25 -9.86 22.12
N GLN A 278 -35.27 -10.61 21.02
CA GLN A 278 -36.28 -11.63 20.74
C GLN A 278 -36.23 -12.82 21.73
N VAL A 279 -35.03 -13.20 22.19
CA VAL A 279 -34.86 -14.20 23.26
C VAL A 279 -35.25 -13.62 24.62
N LEU A 280 -34.92 -12.37 24.90
CA LEU A 280 -35.24 -11.68 26.16
C LEU A 280 -36.74 -11.44 26.35
N SER A 281 -37.45 -11.06 25.27
CA SER A 281 -38.90 -10.87 25.24
C SER A 281 -39.69 -12.19 25.18
N GLY A 282 -39.04 -13.31 24.86
CA GLY A 282 -39.66 -14.63 24.79
C GLY A 282 -40.33 -14.96 23.45
N GLN A 283 -40.13 -14.15 22.41
CA GLN A 283 -40.55 -14.47 21.03
C GLN A 283 -39.86 -15.74 20.52
N VAL A 284 -38.62 -15.98 20.97
CA VAL A 284 -37.84 -17.20 20.68
C VAL A 284 -38.02 -18.18 21.85
N PRO A 285 -38.71 -19.32 21.68
CA PRO A 285 -38.97 -20.24 22.78
C PRO A 285 -37.68 -20.88 23.33
N VAL A 286 -37.50 -20.79 24.64
CA VAL A 286 -36.29 -21.24 25.35
C VAL A 286 -35.97 -22.73 25.15
N SER A 287 -36.98 -23.55 24.84
CA SER A 287 -36.82 -24.98 24.54
C SER A 287 -35.88 -25.27 23.36
N MET A 288 -35.69 -24.32 22.43
CA MET A 288 -34.76 -24.46 21.30
C MET A 288 -33.28 -24.42 21.70
N PHE A 289 -32.97 -23.99 22.92
CA PHE A 289 -31.62 -23.98 23.50
C PHE A 289 -31.31 -25.21 24.36
N LYS A 290 -32.31 -26.06 24.66
CA LYS A 290 -32.15 -27.25 25.50
C LYS A 290 -31.09 -28.19 24.93
N GLY A 291 -30.11 -28.57 25.74
CA GLY A 291 -29.01 -29.46 25.34
C GLY A 291 -28.06 -28.89 24.28
N ARG A 292 -28.11 -27.58 23.99
CA ARG A 292 -27.19 -26.88 23.09
C ARG A 292 -26.17 -26.04 23.84
N THR A 293 -25.05 -25.77 23.20
CA THR A 293 -24.08 -24.74 23.64
C THR A 293 -24.52 -23.41 23.04
N VAL A 294 -24.77 -22.42 23.88
CA VAL A 294 -25.29 -21.11 23.46
C VAL A 294 -24.19 -20.06 23.56
N LEU A 295 -23.94 -19.32 22.48
CA LEU A 295 -22.98 -18.23 22.45
C LEU A 295 -23.75 -16.92 22.42
N VAL A 296 -23.59 -16.08 23.45
CA VAL A 296 -24.16 -14.73 23.52
C VAL A 296 -23.07 -13.74 23.15
N GLY A 297 -23.27 -12.93 22.11
CA GLY A 297 -22.21 -12.03 21.64
C GLY A 297 -22.64 -11.02 20.58
N ALA A 298 -21.77 -10.05 20.32
CA ALA A 298 -22.04 -9.00 19.34
C ALA A 298 -22.04 -9.54 17.90
N THR A 299 -23.10 -9.22 17.16
CA THR A 299 -23.24 -9.50 15.72
C THR A 299 -23.42 -8.23 14.90
N ALA A 300 -23.83 -7.12 15.51
CA ALA A 300 -23.87 -5.80 14.88
C ALA A 300 -22.46 -5.27 14.54
N PRO A 301 -22.17 -4.88 13.28
CA PRO A 301 -20.88 -4.29 12.88
C PRO A 301 -20.48 -3.03 13.64
N ALA A 302 -21.45 -2.31 14.22
CA ALA A 302 -21.22 -1.12 15.05
C ALA A 302 -20.62 -1.44 16.42
N LEU A 303 -20.85 -2.66 16.95
CA LEU A 303 -20.28 -3.12 18.23
C LEU A 303 -18.94 -3.82 18.03
N THR A 304 -18.82 -4.61 16.96
CA THR A 304 -17.59 -5.34 16.67
C THR A 304 -17.40 -5.45 15.15
N PRO A 305 -16.24 -5.05 14.60
CA PRO A 305 -15.99 -5.16 13.18
C PRO A 305 -15.92 -6.65 12.80
N PRO A 306 -16.65 -7.10 11.76
CA PRO A 306 -16.64 -8.50 11.37
C PRO A 306 -15.26 -8.90 10.83
N TRP A 307 -14.85 -10.13 11.13
CA TRP A 307 -13.57 -10.69 10.67
C TRP A 307 -13.72 -11.23 9.25
N GLN A 308 -12.75 -10.91 8.39
CA GLN A 308 -12.64 -11.49 7.05
C GLN A 308 -12.17 -12.95 7.16
N THR A 309 -12.92 -13.89 6.60
CA THR A 309 -12.64 -15.33 6.76
C THR A 309 -12.33 -16.06 5.46
N VAL A 310 -12.00 -17.36 5.61
CA VAL A 310 -11.63 -18.33 4.57
C VAL A 310 -12.56 -18.28 3.36
N ASP A 311 -13.86 -18.32 3.60
CA ASP A 311 -14.95 -18.33 2.61
C ASP A 311 -15.18 -16.99 1.89
N GLY A 312 -14.44 -15.93 2.26
CA GLY A 312 -14.63 -14.59 1.72
C GLY A 312 -15.80 -13.83 2.32
N ARG A 313 -16.48 -14.38 3.34
CA ARG A 313 -17.45 -13.64 4.14
C ARG A 313 -16.74 -12.82 5.21
N ALA A 314 -17.39 -11.73 5.60
CA ALA A 314 -17.10 -11.04 6.85
C ALA A 314 -18.08 -11.56 7.91
N ILE A 315 -17.59 -12.30 8.91
CA ILE A 315 -18.42 -12.90 9.96
C ILE A 315 -18.13 -12.27 11.33
N PRO A 316 -19.13 -12.16 12.24
CA PRO A 316 -18.88 -11.65 13.59
C PRO A 316 -17.99 -12.61 14.40
N PRO A 317 -17.20 -12.11 15.37
CA PRO A 317 -16.31 -12.93 16.21
C PRO A 317 -17.00 -14.11 16.91
N VAL A 318 -18.26 -13.93 17.30
CA VAL A 318 -19.07 -14.98 17.96
C VAL A 318 -19.40 -16.15 17.01
N GLU A 319 -19.52 -15.90 15.69
CA GLU A 319 -19.69 -16.96 14.69
C GLU A 319 -18.36 -17.69 14.43
N PHE A 320 -17.22 -16.98 14.41
CA PHE A 320 -15.90 -17.62 14.38
C PHE A 320 -15.65 -18.51 15.61
N LEU A 321 -16.09 -18.06 16.79
CA LEU A 321 -16.05 -18.86 18.01
C LEU A 321 -16.90 -20.14 17.90
N ALA A 322 -18.08 -20.08 17.26
CA ALA A 322 -18.90 -21.26 16.96
C ALA A 322 -18.16 -22.27 16.06
N HIS A 323 -17.53 -21.81 14.98
CA HIS A 323 -16.67 -22.66 14.15
C HIS A 323 -15.53 -23.29 14.95
N THR A 324 -14.94 -22.53 15.88
CA THR A 324 -13.83 -23.04 16.69
C THR A 324 -14.26 -24.11 17.69
N ILE A 325 -15.36 -23.89 18.42
CA ILE A 325 -15.92 -24.87 19.34
C ILE A 325 -16.35 -26.14 18.59
N TRP A 326 -17.02 -25.99 17.45
CA TRP A 326 -17.42 -27.12 16.61
C TRP A 326 -16.22 -27.93 16.13
N SER A 327 -15.22 -27.27 15.55
CA SER A 327 -14.05 -27.95 14.96
C SER A 327 -13.16 -28.61 16.03
N ALA A 328 -12.97 -27.96 17.19
CA ALA A 328 -12.26 -28.54 18.32
C ALA A 328 -12.95 -29.79 18.88
N ARG A 329 -14.28 -29.75 19.04
CA ARG A 329 -15.06 -30.88 19.56
C ARG A 329 -15.10 -32.07 18.60
N GLN A 330 -15.11 -31.82 17.30
CA GLN A 330 -15.08 -32.86 16.25
C GLN A 330 -13.66 -33.39 15.96
N GLY A 331 -12.63 -32.90 16.66
CA GLY A 331 -11.23 -33.26 16.38
C GLY A 331 -10.77 -32.85 14.98
N SER A 332 -11.43 -31.86 14.35
CA SER A 332 -11.23 -31.47 12.95
C SER A 332 -10.34 -30.24 12.76
N LEU A 333 -9.71 -29.76 13.84
CA LEU A 333 -8.73 -28.67 13.83
C LEU A 333 -7.53 -29.02 12.93
N VAL A 334 -7.00 -28.03 12.22
CA VAL A 334 -5.86 -28.20 11.32
C VAL A 334 -4.54 -28.04 12.08
N GLN A 335 -3.76 -29.10 12.17
CA GLN A 335 -2.43 -29.07 12.75
C GLN A 335 -1.42 -28.50 11.75
N GLN A 336 -0.48 -27.68 12.22
CA GLN A 336 0.78 -27.41 11.53
C GLN A 336 1.92 -27.88 12.44
N PRO A 337 2.49 -29.08 12.21
CA PRO A 337 3.63 -29.56 12.97
C PRO A 337 4.82 -28.60 12.89
N SER A 338 5.65 -28.52 13.93
CA SER A 338 6.85 -27.67 13.92
C SER A 338 7.82 -28.02 12.78
N TRP A 339 7.95 -29.30 12.45
CA TRP A 339 8.74 -29.76 11.31
C TRP A 339 8.17 -29.36 9.95
N ALA A 340 6.87 -29.04 9.85
CA ALA A 340 6.24 -28.69 8.57
C ALA A 340 6.79 -27.38 7.99
N THR A 341 7.12 -26.42 8.84
CA THR A 341 7.82 -25.19 8.43
C THR A 341 9.22 -25.51 7.89
N VAL A 342 9.95 -26.42 8.53
CA VAL A 342 11.28 -26.86 8.08
C VAL A 342 11.18 -27.63 6.76
N ALA A 343 10.18 -28.50 6.59
CA ALA A 343 9.91 -29.22 5.35
C ALA A 343 9.57 -28.26 4.19
N GLY A 344 8.78 -27.22 4.45
CA GLY A 344 8.50 -26.14 3.49
C GLY A 344 9.78 -25.46 3.02
N TRP A 345 10.65 -25.01 3.93
CA TRP A 345 11.95 -24.42 3.57
C TRP A 345 12.89 -25.42 2.87
N ALA A 346 12.92 -26.68 3.30
CA ALA A 346 13.70 -27.73 2.66
C ALA A 346 13.23 -27.98 1.21
N SER A 347 11.92 -27.91 0.93
CA SER A 347 11.38 -28.00 -0.43
C SER A 347 11.85 -26.85 -1.33
N VAL A 348 11.93 -25.62 -0.78
CA VAL A 348 12.44 -24.44 -1.49
C VAL A 348 13.94 -24.57 -1.79
N ILE A 349 14.73 -25.00 -0.80
CA ILE A 349 16.18 -25.24 -0.97
C ILE A 349 16.43 -26.38 -1.96
N GLY A 350 15.67 -27.48 -1.87
CA GLY A 350 15.73 -28.59 -2.82
C GLY A 350 15.40 -28.17 -4.25
N ALA A 351 14.36 -27.36 -4.44
CA ALA A 351 13.99 -26.79 -5.74
C ALA A 351 15.09 -25.88 -6.31
N LEU A 352 15.71 -25.03 -5.48
CA LEU A 352 16.86 -24.19 -5.86
C LEU A 352 18.09 -25.01 -6.24
N MET A 353 18.45 -26.02 -5.43
CA MET A 353 19.58 -26.91 -5.70
C MET A 353 19.37 -27.68 -7.00
N ALA A 354 18.20 -28.27 -7.19
CA ALA A 354 17.89 -28.97 -8.43
C ALA A 354 17.80 -28.01 -9.64
N ALA A 355 17.46 -26.73 -9.42
CA ALA A 355 17.56 -25.69 -10.46
C ALA A 355 19.01 -25.34 -10.87
N VAL A 356 19.97 -25.46 -9.96
CA VAL A 356 21.39 -25.22 -10.25
C VAL A 356 22.10 -26.46 -10.80
N PHE A 357 21.81 -27.66 -10.27
CA PHE A 357 22.59 -28.87 -10.56
C PHE A 357 21.93 -29.86 -11.53
N VAL A 358 20.60 -29.94 -11.54
CA VAL A 358 19.85 -30.91 -12.36
C VAL A 358 19.34 -30.25 -13.64
N LEU A 359 18.71 -29.08 -13.50
CA LEU A 359 18.11 -28.34 -14.62
C LEU A 359 19.07 -28.05 -15.79
N PRO A 360 20.37 -27.75 -15.61
CA PRO A 360 21.29 -27.58 -16.74
C PRO A 360 21.63 -28.87 -17.50
N ARG A 361 21.42 -30.04 -16.90
CA ARG A 361 21.72 -31.36 -17.49
C ARG A 361 20.54 -31.95 -18.27
N LEU A 362 19.33 -31.46 -18.05
CA LEU A 362 18.11 -31.92 -18.71
C LEU A 362 17.83 -31.18 -20.02
N SER A 363 17.11 -31.83 -20.95
CA SER A 363 16.54 -31.13 -22.12
C SER A 363 15.43 -30.18 -21.68
N THR A 364 15.12 -29.15 -22.48
CA THR A 364 14.10 -28.15 -22.12
C THR A 364 12.72 -28.79 -21.93
N SER A 365 12.35 -29.77 -22.74
CA SER A 365 11.08 -30.51 -22.61
C SER A 365 11.04 -31.34 -21.33
N THR A 366 12.06 -32.17 -21.07
CA THR A 366 12.11 -33.02 -19.86
C THR A 366 12.12 -32.20 -18.57
N ALA A 367 12.83 -31.07 -18.56
CA ALA A 367 12.83 -30.09 -17.47
C ALA A 367 11.43 -29.53 -17.14
N ILE A 368 10.65 -29.19 -18.17
CA ILE A 368 9.29 -28.66 -18.00
C ILE A 368 8.35 -29.77 -17.53
N THR A 369 8.35 -30.94 -18.19
CA THR A 369 7.46 -32.06 -17.85
C THR A 369 7.71 -32.58 -16.43
N ALA A 370 8.97 -32.81 -16.04
CA ALA A 370 9.32 -33.23 -14.69
C ALA A 370 8.90 -32.17 -13.65
N GLY A 371 8.98 -30.89 -14.00
CA GLY A 371 8.56 -29.79 -13.15
C GLY A 371 7.07 -29.72 -12.91
N VAL A 372 6.26 -29.87 -13.96
CA VAL A 372 4.80 -29.92 -13.84
C VAL A 372 4.37 -31.16 -13.05
N ALA A 373 5.00 -32.32 -13.28
CA ALA A 373 4.72 -33.54 -12.53
C ALA A 373 5.02 -33.37 -11.02
N LEU A 374 6.17 -32.81 -10.67
CA LEU A 374 6.56 -32.56 -9.28
C LEU A 374 5.68 -31.49 -8.61
N ALA A 375 5.27 -30.45 -9.35
CA ALA A 375 4.32 -29.44 -8.90
C ALA A 375 2.95 -30.05 -8.54
N LEU A 376 2.41 -30.89 -9.44
CA LEU A 376 1.13 -31.59 -9.23
C LEU A 376 1.22 -32.60 -8.08
N ALA A 377 2.32 -33.34 -7.97
CA ALA A 377 2.54 -34.28 -6.86
C ALA A 377 2.59 -33.58 -5.50
N ALA A 378 3.31 -32.46 -5.39
CA ALA A 378 3.39 -31.66 -4.17
C ALA A 378 2.02 -31.08 -3.77
N ALA A 379 1.30 -30.45 -4.71
CA ALA A 379 -0.05 -29.92 -4.46
C ALA A 379 -1.04 -31.04 -4.08
N CYS A 380 -1.00 -32.19 -4.76
CA CYS A 380 -1.85 -33.33 -4.42
C CYS A 380 -1.55 -33.89 -3.01
N THR A 381 -0.27 -33.98 -2.64
CA THR A 381 0.14 -34.42 -1.29
C THR A 381 -0.34 -33.44 -0.22
N GLU A 382 -0.15 -32.13 -0.43
CA GLU A 382 -0.63 -31.09 0.46
C GLU A 382 -2.16 -31.12 0.61
N TRP A 383 -2.90 -31.32 -0.50
CA TRP A 383 -4.37 -31.43 -0.48
C TRP A 383 -4.84 -32.63 0.32
N VAL A 384 -4.24 -33.80 0.12
CA VAL A 384 -4.59 -35.03 0.84
C VAL A 384 -4.30 -34.90 2.33
N LEU A 385 -3.14 -34.34 2.70
CA LEU A 385 -2.78 -34.08 4.10
C LEU A 385 -3.73 -33.08 4.77
N LEU A 386 -4.06 -31.97 4.11
CA LEU A 386 -5.00 -30.98 4.62
C LEU A 386 -6.42 -31.54 4.76
N ARG A 387 -6.92 -32.22 3.72
CA ARG A 387 -8.30 -32.69 3.63
C ARG A 387 -8.59 -33.87 4.55
N HIS A 388 -7.72 -34.88 4.54
CA HIS A 388 -7.97 -36.16 5.22
C HIS A 388 -7.21 -36.29 6.54
N ALA A 389 -5.93 -35.87 6.60
CA ALA A 389 -5.12 -35.97 7.81
C ALA A 389 -5.17 -34.72 8.71
N GLY A 390 -5.89 -33.66 8.30
CA GLY A 390 -5.95 -32.39 9.04
C GLY A 390 -4.57 -31.74 9.25
N THR A 391 -3.59 -32.07 8.42
CA THR A 391 -2.19 -31.66 8.61
C THR A 391 -1.78 -30.71 7.49
N TRP A 392 -1.30 -29.52 7.86
CA TRP A 392 -0.83 -28.50 6.94
C TRP A 392 0.70 -28.54 6.81
N VAL A 393 1.19 -28.78 5.60
CA VAL A 393 2.60 -28.72 5.23
C VAL A 393 2.74 -27.83 3.99
N PRO A 394 3.32 -26.62 4.10
CA PRO A 394 3.33 -25.67 2.99
C PRO A 394 4.40 -26.03 1.95
N LEU A 395 4.00 -26.69 0.87
CA LEU A 395 4.89 -27.18 -0.19
C LEU A 395 4.85 -26.30 -1.45
N LEU A 396 3.80 -25.50 -1.63
CA LEU A 396 3.65 -24.59 -2.78
C LEU A 396 4.77 -23.54 -2.94
N PRO A 397 5.44 -23.03 -1.88
CA PRO A 397 6.65 -22.21 -2.03
C PRO A 397 7.79 -22.94 -2.74
N GLY A 398 7.97 -24.25 -2.51
CA GLY A 398 8.94 -25.08 -3.22
C GLY A 398 8.59 -25.24 -4.70
N VAL A 399 7.31 -25.44 -5.00
CA VAL A 399 6.79 -25.49 -6.38
C VAL A 399 7.04 -24.18 -7.13
N ALA A 400 6.74 -23.04 -6.51
CA ALA A 400 7.04 -21.72 -7.08
C ALA A 400 8.55 -21.52 -7.26
N GLY A 401 9.36 -22.04 -6.34
CA GLY A 401 10.82 -22.07 -6.43
C GLY A 401 11.33 -22.83 -7.66
N TRP A 402 10.73 -23.99 -7.94
CA TRP A 402 11.07 -24.81 -9.10
C TRP A 402 10.67 -24.15 -10.43
N LEU A 403 9.45 -23.62 -10.53
CA LEU A 403 8.97 -22.92 -11.72
C LEU A 403 9.81 -21.66 -12.03
N ALA A 404 10.25 -20.95 -11.00
CA ALA A 404 11.23 -19.89 -11.14
C ALA A 404 12.57 -20.38 -11.71
N GLY A 405 13.04 -21.56 -11.27
CA GLY A 405 14.26 -22.20 -11.74
C GLY A 405 14.19 -22.64 -13.21
N THR A 406 13.07 -23.24 -13.65
CA THR A 406 12.89 -23.65 -15.06
C THR A 406 12.90 -22.45 -16.01
N VAL A 407 12.22 -21.35 -15.64
CA VAL A 407 12.21 -20.10 -16.41
C VAL A 407 13.62 -19.47 -16.46
N ALA A 408 14.32 -19.41 -15.33
CA ALA A 408 15.69 -18.89 -15.30
C ALA A 408 16.66 -19.73 -16.16
N ALA A 409 16.54 -21.06 -16.11
CA ALA A 409 17.33 -21.96 -16.93
C ALA A 409 17.01 -21.81 -18.44
N LEU A 410 15.75 -21.57 -18.80
CA LEU A 410 15.35 -21.28 -20.19
C LEU A 410 15.96 -19.95 -20.69
N VAL A 411 15.85 -18.88 -19.90
CA VAL A 411 16.44 -17.57 -20.21
C VAL A 411 17.96 -17.68 -20.35
N TYR A 412 18.63 -18.39 -19.43
CA TYR A 412 20.07 -18.63 -19.53
C TYR A 412 20.46 -19.38 -20.81
N ARG A 413 19.70 -20.41 -21.22
CA ARG A 413 19.93 -21.11 -22.49
C ARG A 413 19.76 -20.18 -23.70
N LEU A 414 18.73 -19.33 -23.72
CA LEU A 414 18.47 -18.38 -24.81
C LEU A 414 19.54 -17.28 -24.91
N LEU A 415 20.03 -16.78 -23.78
CA LEU A 415 21.16 -15.84 -23.74
C LEU A 415 22.47 -16.53 -24.17
N LYS A 416 22.67 -17.79 -23.76
CA LYS A 416 23.82 -18.58 -24.18
C LYS A 416 23.80 -18.87 -25.68
N THR A 417 22.66 -19.26 -26.29
CA THR A 417 22.58 -19.46 -27.74
C THR A 417 22.83 -18.18 -28.53
N ARG A 418 22.41 -17.01 -28.04
CA ARG A 418 22.80 -15.71 -28.64
C ARG A 418 24.32 -15.48 -28.61
N ASN A 419 25.01 -15.89 -27.54
CA ASN A 419 26.48 -15.76 -27.43
C ASN A 419 27.28 -16.91 -28.05
N THR A 420 26.66 -18.06 -28.37
CA THR A 420 27.31 -19.18 -29.08
C THR A 420 27.04 -19.20 -30.58
N VAL A 421 26.44 -18.14 -31.15
CA VAL A 421 26.62 -17.85 -32.59
C VAL A 421 28.03 -17.29 -32.79
N GLN A 422 29.02 -18.19 -32.81
CA GLN A 422 30.31 -17.87 -33.41
C GLN A 422 30.09 -17.57 -34.91
N PRO A 423 30.81 -16.61 -35.50
CA PRO A 423 30.57 -16.17 -36.86
C PRO A 423 31.14 -17.17 -37.88
N ALA A 424 30.38 -18.22 -38.17
CA ALA A 424 30.52 -19.00 -39.39
C ALA A 424 30.06 -18.16 -40.60
N GLY A 425 30.87 -17.15 -40.98
CA GLY A 425 30.44 -16.14 -41.95
C GLY A 425 31.44 -15.01 -42.25
N SER A 426 32.75 -15.24 -42.13
CA SER A 426 33.76 -14.23 -42.48
C SER A 426 33.87 -13.95 -43.99
N THR A 427 33.41 -14.88 -44.84
CA THR A 427 33.38 -14.73 -46.32
C THR A 427 32.14 -13.97 -46.80
N GLY A 428 30.94 -14.39 -46.40
CA GLY A 428 29.67 -13.84 -46.91
C GLY A 428 29.48 -12.33 -46.67
N SER A 429 29.88 -11.82 -45.50
CA SER A 429 29.80 -10.36 -45.23
C SER A 429 30.79 -9.55 -46.07
N ALA A 430 32.00 -10.07 -46.30
CA ALA A 430 33.02 -9.41 -47.11
C ALA A 430 32.61 -9.33 -48.58
N GLU A 431 32.03 -10.41 -49.11
CA GLU A 431 31.55 -10.49 -50.48
C GLU A 431 30.31 -9.60 -50.71
N THR A 432 29.42 -9.51 -49.72
CA THR A 432 28.26 -8.59 -49.75
C THR A 432 28.70 -7.12 -49.77
N ASP A 433 29.64 -6.71 -48.90
CA ASP A 433 30.18 -5.33 -48.92
C ASP A 433 30.97 -5.04 -50.22
N ARG A 434 31.61 -6.04 -50.83
CA ARG A 434 32.29 -5.92 -52.13
C ARG A 434 31.30 -5.69 -53.28
N MET A 435 30.25 -6.49 -53.36
CA MET A 435 29.19 -6.36 -54.38
C MET A 435 28.43 -5.04 -54.23
N MET A 436 28.13 -4.63 -52.98
CA MET A 436 27.50 -3.33 -52.70
C MET A 436 28.41 -2.16 -53.08
N GLY A 437 29.72 -2.28 -52.84
CA GLY A 437 30.72 -1.29 -53.28
C GLY A 437 30.78 -1.12 -54.80
N LEU A 438 30.77 -2.23 -55.55
CA LEU A 438 30.75 -2.23 -57.01
C LEU A 438 29.46 -1.63 -57.58
N ALA A 439 28.29 -1.95 -57.01
CA ALA A 439 27.02 -1.37 -57.44
C ALA A 439 27.00 0.16 -57.26
N LEU A 440 27.51 0.67 -56.14
CA LEU A 440 27.64 2.11 -55.87
C LEU A 440 28.63 2.80 -56.82
N GLN A 441 29.71 2.11 -57.22
CA GLN A 441 30.66 2.60 -58.21
C GLN A 441 30.02 2.73 -59.60
N GLY A 442 29.25 1.72 -60.03
CA GLY A 442 28.46 1.77 -61.28
C GLY A 442 27.42 2.89 -61.29
N GLN A 443 26.84 3.23 -60.14
CA GLN A 443 25.95 4.39 -59.95
C GLN A 443 26.70 5.73 -59.83
N GLY A 444 28.03 5.73 -59.96
CA GLY A 444 28.88 6.94 -59.90
C GLY A 444 29.10 7.51 -58.49
N GLN A 445 28.62 6.85 -57.43
CA GLN A 445 28.72 7.26 -56.02
C GLN A 445 30.08 6.83 -55.39
N LEU A 446 31.18 7.33 -55.98
CA LEU A 446 32.54 6.84 -55.72
C LEU A 446 32.97 6.90 -54.24
N ASP A 447 32.57 7.94 -53.49
CA ASP A 447 32.92 8.07 -52.06
C ASP A 447 32.26 7.00 -51.19
N MET A 448 31.01 6.62 -51.50
CA MET A 448 30.30 5.54 -50.81
C MET A 448 30.83 4.17 -51.22
N ALA A 449 31.20 3.99 -52.49
CA ALA A 449 31.88 2.80 -52.97
C ALA A 449 33.23 2.59 -52.25
N PHE A 450 34.06 3.64 -52.11
CA PHE A 450 35.33 3.56 -51.40
C PHE A 450 35.17 3.24 -49.90
N GLU A 451 34.17 3.85 -49.24
CA GLU A 451 33.84 3.60 -47.84
C GLU A 451 33.37 2.16 -47.57
N ARG A 452 32.80 1.48 -48.58
CA ARG A 452 32.43 0.05 -48.52
C ARG A 452 33.61 -0.86 -48.86
N LEU A 453 34.27 -0.63 -49.99
CA LEU A 453 35.37 -1.48 -50.46
C LEU A 453 36.55 -1.52 -49.49
N ARG A 454 36.82 -0.45 -48.73
CA ARG A 454 37.88 -0.45 -47.70
C ARG A 454 37.60 -1.31 -46.45
N LYS A 455 36.38 -1.85 -46.30
CA LYS A 455 36.01 -2.76 -45.20
C LYS A 455 36.20 -4.24 -45.58
N VAL A 456 36.31 -4.52 -46.87
CA VAL A 456 36.53 -5.87 -47.41
C VAL A 456 38.00 -6.24 -47.15
N PRO A 457 38.31 -7.47 -46.71
CA PRO A 457 39.69 -7.94 -46.60
C PRO A 457 40.44 -7.84 -47.93
N MET A 458 41.69 -7.38 -47.87
CA MET A 458 42.51 -7.21 -49.07
C MET A 458 42.73 -8.56 -49.78
N SER A 459 42.48 -8.56 -51.08
CA SER A 459 42.58 -9.70 -51.99
C SER A 459 42.84 -9.17 -53.40
N ASP A 460 43.41 -9.96 -54.29
CA ASP A 460 43.76 -9.54 -55.66
C ASP A 460 42.55 -9.00 -56.44
N ALA A 461 41.40 -9.63 -56.22
CA ALA A 461 40.13 -9.24 -56.82
C ALA A 461 39.53 -7.95 -56.20
N LEU A 462 39.95 -7.55 -54.99
CA LEU A 462 39.65 -6.23 -54.42
C LEU A 462 40.67 -5.18 -54.89
N LEU A 463 41.94 -5.53 -55.09
CA LEU A 463 42.95 -4.63 -55.65
C LEU A 463 42.55 -4.14 -57.05
N ASP A 464 42.02 -5.02 -57.89
CA ASP A 464 41.54 -4.65 -59.24
C ASP A 464 40.32 -3.71 -59.18
N ASN A 465 39.37 -3.98 -58.28
CA ASN A 465 38.23 -3.08 -58.02
C ASN A 465 38.70 -1.68 -57.54
N LEU A 466 39.65 -1.63 -56.61
CA LEU A 466 40.23 -0.39 -56.10
C LEU A 466 41.06 0.35 -57.17
N TYR A 467 41.72 -0.38 -58.08
CA TYR A 467 42.44 0.20 -59.21
C TYR A 467 41.49 0.99 -60.13
N HIS A 468 40.39 0.36 -60.55
CA HIS A 468 39.37 1.03 -61.37
C HIS A 468 38.68 2.19 -60.63
N LEU A 469 38.42 2.05 -59.33
CA LEU A 469 37.89 3.15 -58.52
C LEU A 469 38.87 4.34 -58.45
N GLY A 470 40.18 4.08 -58.37
CA GLY A 470 41.23 5.10 -58.47
C GLY A 470 41.21 5.83 -59.81
N GLN A 471 41.02 5.09 -60.91
CA GLN A 471 40.85 5.66 -62.25
C GLN A 471 39.57 6.50 -62.36
N ASP A 472 38.47 6.10 -61.73
CA ASP A 472 37.22 6.87 -61.72
C ASP A 472 37.37 8.22 -61.01
N TYR A 473 38.14 8.26 -59.92
CA TYR A 473 38.51 9.53 -59.27
C TYR A 473 39.45 10.38 -60.12
N GLU A 474 40.40 9.80 -60.86
CA GLU A 474 41.20 10.54 -61.85
C GLU A 474 40.30 11.13 -62.96
N ARG A 475 39.34 10.35 -63.51
CA ARG A 475 38.39 10.81 -64.53
C ARG A 475 37.52 11.98 -64.04
N LYS A 476 37.12 11.98 -62.77
CA LYS A 476 36.39 13.08 -62.12
C LYS A 476 37.30 14.19 -61.54
N GLN A 477 38.59 14.22 -61.89
CA GLN A 477 39.59 15.18 -61.40
C GLN A 477 39.74 15.27 -59.86
N ASN A 478 39.26 14.28 -59.11
CA ASN A 478 39.36 14.25 -57.65
C ASN A 478 40.67 13.57 -57.21
N PHE A 479 41.77 14.27 -57.50
CA PHE A 479 43.14 13.80 -57.27
C PHE A 479 43.43 13.48 -55.79
N ALA A 480 42.78 14.18 -54.85
CA ALA A 480 42.90 13.92 -53.42
C ALA A 480 42.35 12.53 -53.02
N ARG A 481 41.20 12.13 -53.57
CA ARG A 481 40.63 10.78 -53.35
C ARG A 481 41.38 9.71 -54.12
N ALA A 482 41.77 9.94 -55.37
CA ALA A 482 42.61 9.01 -56.13
C ALA A 482 43.92 8.67 -55.38
N LYS A 483 44.59 9.68 -54.80
CA LYS A 483 45.76 9.51 -53.94
C LYS A 483 45.47 8.60 -52.73
N ALA A 484 44.31 8.74 -52.09
CA ALA A 484 43.93 7.93 -50.93
C ALA A 484 43.67 6.45 -51.31
N VAL A 485 43.06 6.20 -52.48
CA VAL A 485 42.83 4.84 -53.01
C VAL A 485 44.17 4.17 -53.35
N TYR A 486 45.01 4.81 -54.16
CA TYR A 486 46.32 4.27 -54.53
C TYR A 486 47.26 4.12 -53.32
N GLY A 487 47.18 5.02 -52.34
CA GLY A 487 47.90 4.89 -51.07
C GLY A 487 47.37 3.78 -50.13
N LEU A 488 46.15 3.28 -50.35
CA LEU A 488 45.67 2.05 -49.70
C LEU A 488 46.24 0.81 -50.39
N MET A 489 46.22 0.78 -51.73
CA MET A 489 46.79 -0.32 -52.52
C MET A 489 48.29 -0.52 -52.26
N LEU A 490 49.09 0.56 -52.31
CA LEU A 490 50.55 0.53 -52.10
C LEU A 490 51.00 0.11 -50.68
N ARG A 491 50.07 0.03 -49.72
CA ARG A 491 50.33 -0.53 -48.39
C ARG A 491 50.22 -2.05 -48.35
N HIS A 492 49.58 -2.66 -49.34
CA HIS A 492 49.40 -4.11 -49.44
C HIS A 492 50.31 -4.71 -50.50
N ASP A 493 50.27 -4.19 -51.74
CA ASP A 493 51.21 -4.52 -52.80
C ASP A 493 51.89 -3.24 -53.30
N ARG A 494 53.23 -3.20 -53.19
CA ARG A 494 54.05 -2.04 -53.51
C ARG A 494 54.32 -1.89 -55.01
N ASP A 495 54.17 -2.95 -55.80
CA ASP A 495 54.55 -3.03 -57.22
C ASP A 495 53.35 -3.41 -58.13
N TYR A 496 52.12 -3.31 -57.60
CA TYR A 496 50.88 -3.52 -58.35
C TYR A 496 50.73 -2.53 -59.53
N ARG A 497 50.95 -3.04 -60.75
CA ARG A 497 50.80 -2.31 -62.03
C ARG A 497 51.51 -0.94 -62.02
N ASP A 498 50.89 0.11 -62.55
CA ASP A 498 51.42 1.47 -62.64
C ASP A 498 51.07 2.37 -61.43
N VAL A 499 50.46 1.80 -60.37
CA VAL A 499 49.92 2.53 -59.22
C VAL A 499 50.98 3.38 -58.51
N ARG A 500 52.21 2.87 -58.38
CA ARG A 500 53.34 3.60 -57.79
C ARG A 500 53.66 4.87 -58.58
N SER A 501 53.63 4.80 -59.91
CA SER A 501 53.89 5.92 -60.82
C SER A 501 52.74 6.93 -60.80
N ARG A 502 51.48 6.46 -60.84
CA ARG A 502 50.28 7.31 -60.70
C ARG A 502 50.26 8.06 -59.37
N TYR A 503 50.51 7.36 -58.26
CA TYR A 503 50.57 7.97 -56.93
C TYR A 503 51.65 9.05 -56.82
N LYS A 504 52.84 8.80 -57.39
CA LYS A 504 53.92 9.82 -57.46
C LYS A 504 53.49 11.05 -58.26
N ARG A 505 52.93 10.86 -59.46
CA ARG A 505 52.43 11.95 -60.34
C ARG A 505 51.38 12.80 -59.63
N ILE A 506 50.32 12.17 -59.16
CA ILE A 506 49.22 12.83 -58.43
C ILE A 506 49.74 13.56 -57.18
N ARG A 507 50.70 13.00 -56.46
CA ARG A 507 51.33 13.67 -55.31
C ARG A 507 52.09 14.92 -55.73
N SER A 508 52.88 14.89 -56.81
CA SER A 508 53.58 16.07 -57.30
C SER A 508 52.64 17.15 -57.82
N ASP A 509 51.54 16.77 -58.49
CA ASP A 509 50.58 17.72 -59.04
C ASP A 509 49.80 18.44 -57.91
N LEU A 510 49.39 17.69 -56.87
CA LEU A 510 48.81 18.26 -55.65
C LEU A 510 49.81 19.13 -54.85
N GLN A 511 51.12 18.89 -54.97
CA GLN A 511 52.15 19.73 -54.34
C GLN A 511 52.45 21.01 -55.13
N ARG A 512 52.34 20.99 -56.47
CA ARG A 512 52.43 22.23 -57.28
C ARG A 512 51.18 23.12 -57.15
N ALA A 513 50.03 22.55 -56.77
CA ALA A 513 48.77 23.26 -56.59
C ALA A 513 48.58 23.93 -55.21
N ALA A 514 49.58 23.88 -54.32
CA ALA A 514 49.52 24.49 -52.99
C ALA A 514 50.39 25.77 -52.93
N PRO A 515 49.85 26.93 -52.48
CA PRO A 515 50.65 28.13 -52.29
C PRO A 515 51.60 28.02 -51.08
N PRO A 516 52.73 28.75 -51.07
CA PRO A 516 53.70 28.71 -49.97
C PRO A 516 53.16 29.43 -48.70
N PRO A 517 53.60 29.04 -47.50
CA PRO A 517 53.14 29.63 -46.25
C PRO A 517 53.85 30.97 -45.94
N SER A 518 53.07 31.98 -45.55
CA SER A 518 53.57 33.22 -44.92
C SER A 518 53.34 33.21 -43.40
N VAL A 519 53.99 34.14 -42.70
CA VAL A 519 54.27 34.06 -41.26
C VAL A 519 53.61 35.22 -40.49
N ALA A 520 53.27 34.97 -39.22
CA ALA A 520 53.16 35.92 -38.09
C ALA A 520 51.81 36.61 -37.73
N THR A 521 51.58 36.55 -36.40
CA THR A 521 51.04 37.58 -35.49
C THR A 521 49.53 37.84 -35.35
N ALA A 522 49.17 38.42 -34.19
CA ALA A 522 47.88 38.33 -33.52
C ALA A 522 47.10 39.65 -33.45
N SER A 523 45.76 39.59 -33.28
CA SER A 523 44.99 40.23 -32.17
C SER A 523 43.47 40.40 -32.43
N ALA A 524 42.66 39.97 -31.45
CA ALA A 524 41.32 40.44 -31.02
C ALA A 524 40.08 40.51 -31.98
N PRO A 525 38.81 40.52 -31.45
CA PRO A 525 37.56 40.19 -32.18
C PRO A 525 36.59 41.41 -32.36
N PRO A 526 35.28 41.32 -32.69
CA PRO A 526 34.39 40.16 -32.98
C PRO A 526 33.42 40.32 -34.20
N VAL A 527 32.53 39.32 -34.40
CA VAL A 527 31.12 39.33 -34.93
C VAL A 527 30.78 38.06 -35.75
N VAL A 528 29.51 37.65 -35.70
CA VAL A 528 28.88 36.37 -36.14
C VAL A 528 27.86 36.74 -37.26
N PRO A 529 27.57 35.96 -38.35
CA PRO A 529 26.94 34.64 -38.20
C PRO A 529 27.01 33.53 -39.29
N GLU A 530 26.56 32.35 -38.82
CA GLU A 530 25.89 31.20 -39.48
C GLU A 530 26.58 30.22 -40.47
N ARG A 531 26.59 28.94 -40.02
CA ARG A 531 26.22 27.67 -40.72
C ARG A 531 26.93 27.31 -42.05
N ARG A 532 27.34 26.06 -42.31
CA ARG A 532 26.90 24.74 -41.79
C ARG A 532 27.95 23.66 -42.10
N ALA A 533 27.72 22.46 -41.56
CA ALA A 533 28.23 21.14 -42.01
C ALA A 533 29.53 20.56 -41.37
N LEU A 534 29.28 19.66 -40.41
CA LEU A 534 29.84 18.31 -40.35
C LEU A 534 31.38 18.14 -40.30
N SER A 535 31.88 17.97 -39.07
CA SER A 535 33.02 17.08 -38.83
C SER A 535 32.63 15.89 -37.95
N ARG A 536 33.34 14.79 -38.19
CA ARG A 536 33.08 13.40 -37.81
C ARG A 536 33.96 13.04 -36.60
N ALA A 537 33.37 12.70 -35.46
CA ALA A 537 34.06 11.94 -34.42
C ALA A 537 33.12 11.20 -33.46
N THR A 538 33.51 9.96 -33.21
CA THR A 538 33.03 8.97 -32.24
C THR A 538 32.84 9.46 -30.79
N ALA A 539 31.62 9.30 -30.24
CA ALA A 539 31.36 8.86 -28.86
C ALA A 539 29.87 8.49 -28.72
N ARG A 540 29.54 7.44 -27.94
CA ARG A 540 28.21 7.30 -27.33
C ARG A 540 28.24 8.11 -26.05
N THR A 541 27.59 9.28 -26.06
CA THR A 541 27.43 10.15 -24.89
C THR A 541 25.97 10.56 -24.81
N ASP A 542 25.46 10.78 -23.60
CA ASP A 542 24.12 11.30 -23.32
C ASP A 542 23.90 12.67 -23.99
N ALA A 543 23.47 12.66 -25.25
CA ALA A 543 23.27 13.86 -26.03
C ALA A 543 21.90 14.48 -25.69
N ILE A 544 21.92 15.66 -25.07
CA ILE A 544 20.73 16.48 -24.81
C ILE A 544 19.91 16.58 -26.12
N PRO A 545 18.62 16.19 -26.12
CA PRO A 545 17.81 16.24 -27.33
C PRO A 545 17.70 17.70 -27.80
N PRO A 546 18.10 18.05 -29.04
CA PRO A 546 18.20 19.46 -29.46
C PRO A 546 16.84 20.18 -29.51
N ARG A 547 15.74 19.41 -29.58
CA ARG A 547 14.36 19.86 -29.48
C ARG A 547 13.52 18.76 -28.82
N LEU A 548 12.47 19.17 -28.12
CA LEU A 548 11.41 18.31 -27.58
C LEU A 548 10.06 18.91 -27.99
N GLY A 549 9.36 18.25 -28.90
CA GLY A 549 8.17 18.80 -29.55
C GLY A 549 8.48 20.14 -30.22
N ARG A 550 7.76 21.20 -29.84
CA ARG A 550 8.03 22.54 -30.38
C ARG A 550 9.24 23.24 -29.75
N TYR A 551 9.60 22.88 -28.52
CA TYR A 551 10.58 23.59 -27.71
C TYR A 551 12.02 23.30 -28.16
N VAL A 552 12.89 24.31 -28.10
CA VAL A 552 14.33 24.17 -28.29
C VAL A 552 14.96 23.99 -26.91
N VAL A 553 15.75 22.93 -26.71
CA VAL A 553 16.40 22.68 -25.42
C VAL A 553 17.67 23.52 -25.32
N GLU A 554 17.83 24.29 -24.24
CA GLU A 554 18.98 25.17 -24.02
C GLU A 554 20.05 24.50 -23.15
N ARG A 555 19.64 23.85 -22.05
CA ARG A 555 20.54 23.16 -21.09
C ARG A 555 19.79 22.20 -20.18
N GLU A 556 20.51 21.30 -19.53
CA GLU A 556 19.97 20.53 -18.40
C GLU A 556 19.81 21.43 -17.15
N LEU A 557 18.76 21.17 -16.37
CA LEU A 557 18.52 21.76 -15.04
C LEU A 557 18.84 20.76 -13.93
N GLY A 558 18.54 19.47 -14.14
CA GLY A 558 18.93 18.40 -13.23
C GLY A 558 18.32 17.04 -13.61
N LYS A 559 18.86 15.97 -13.02
CA LYS A 559 18.45 14.59 -13.24
C LYS A 559 17.92 13.99 -11.93
N GLY A 560 16.63 13.61 -11.93
CA GLY A 560 15.94 13.02 -10.77
C GLY A 560 15.61 11.54 -10.96
N ALA A 561 15.07 10.92 -9.91
CA ALA A 561 14.69 9.50 -9.90
C ALA A 561 13.54 9.13 -10.87
N MET A 562 12.90 10.13 -11.50
CA MET A 562 11.77 9.96 -12.43
C MET A 562 12.09 10.54 -13.83
N GLY A 563 13.33 10.94 -14.10
CA GLY A 563 13.74 11.48 -15.41
C GLY A 563 14.57 12.76 -15.34
N VAL A 564 14.75 13.41 -16.49
CA VAL A 564 15.61 14.60 -16.63
C VAL A 564 14.76 15.85 -16.80
N VAL A 565 15.18 16.96 -16.20
CA VAL A 565 14.56 18.28 -16.37
C VAL A 565 15.51 19.17 -17.15
N TYR A 566 15.03 19.77 -18.24
CA TYR A 566 15.78 20.69 -19.08
C TYR A 566 15.19 22.10 -19.06
N ALA A 567 16.01 23.13 -19.21
CA ALA A 567 15.54 24.44 -19.62
C ALA A 567 15.33 24.45 -21.14
N GLY A 568 14.17 24.90 -21.59
CA GLY A 568 13.85 25.03 -23.01
C GLY A 568 13.20 26.36 -23.33
N ARG A 569 13.21 26.73 -24.62
CA ARG A 569 12.58 27.94 -25.14
C ARG A 569 11.46 27.58 -26.12
N ASP A 570 10.30 28.21 -25.95
CA ASP A 570 9.25 28.20 -26.96
C ASP A 570 9.65 29.16 -28.11
N PRO A 571 9.93 28.67 -29.33
CA PRO A 571 10.38 29.52 -30.42
C PRO A 571 9.28 30.43 -30.98
N LYS A 572 7.99 30.20 -30.66
CA LYS A 572 6.88 31.04 -31.15
C LYS A 572 6.67 32.31 -30.33
N ILE A 573 6.88 32.22 -29.01
CA ILE A 573 6.60 33.30 -28.05
C ILE A 573 7.82 33.73 -27.22
N GLY A 574 8.99 33.15 -27.48
CA GLY A 574 10.26 33.49 -26.80
C GLY A 574 10.38 33.07 -25.34
N ARG A 575 9.31 32.49 -24.75
CA ARG A 575 9.21 32.10 -23.34
C ARG A 575 10.17 30.96 -22.99
N ILE A 576 10.87 31.09 -21.87
CA ILE A 576 11.67 30.03 -21.27
C ILE A 576 10.77 29.17 -20.36
N VAL A 577 10.91 27.85 -20.44
CA VAL A 577 10.13 26.83 -19.73
C VAL A 577 11.04 25.77 -19.14
N ALA A 578 10.57 25.06 -18.11
CA ALA A 578 11.16 23.80 -17.69
C ALA A 578 10.47 22.63 -18.43
N LEU A 579 11.26 21.68 -18.93
CA LEU A 579 10.82 20.49 -19.67
C LEU A 579 11.21 19.25 -18.87
N LYS A 580 10.26 18.63 -18.18
CA LYS A 580 10.49 17.36 -17.46
C LYS A 580 10.19 16.20 -18.40
N THR A 581 11.15 15.30 -18.61
CA THR A 581 11.05 14.16 -19.53
C THR A 581 11.00 12.82 -18.80
N MET A 582 10.27 11.85 -19.36
CA MET A 582 10.18 10.47 -18.89
C MET A 582 10.31 9.48 -20.05
N ALA A 583 11.18 8.49 -19.92
CA ALA A 583 11.39 7.42 -20.90
C ALA A 583 10.45 6.24 -20.61
N LEU A 584 9.17 6.39 -20.97
CA LEU A 584 8.16 5.36 -20.73
C LEU A 584 8.44 4.07 -21.52
N ASP A 585 9.06 4.19 -22.69
CA ASP A 585 9.37 3.07 -23.59
C ASP A 585 10.45 2.11 -23.02
N ASP A 586 11.23 2.53 -22.01
CA ASP A 586 12.21 1.69 -21.32
C ASP A 586 11.59 0.85 -20.17
N GLU A 587 10.43 1.25 -19.64
CA GLU A 587 9.76 0.60 -18.50
C GLU A 587 8.57 -0.31 -18.92
N PHE A 588 7.98 -0.10 -20.09
CA PHE A 588 6.77 -0.81 -20.53
C PHE A 588 6.81 -1.18 -22.01
N GLU A 589 6.30 -2.37 -22.35
CA GLU A 589 6.15 -2.84 -23.73
C GLU A 589 4.67 -3.06 -24.11
N GLY A 590 4.36 -2.95 -25.40
CA GLY A 590 3.06 -3.32 -25.97
C GLY A 590 1.86 -2.59 -25.37
N ALA A 591 0.82 -3.33 -24.99
CA ALA A 591 -0.42 -2.74 -24.47
C ALA A 591 -0.24 -1.98 -23.14
N ALA A 592 0.74 -2.38 -22.31
CA ALA A 592 1.01 -1.72 -21.03
C ALA A 592 1.63 -0.32 -21.22
N LEU A 593 2.44 -0.14 -22.27
CA LEU A 593 3.01 1.15 -22.63
C LEU A 593 1.92 2.16 -23.02
N ASN A 594 0.96 1.73 -23.84
CA ASN A 594 -0.16 2.56 -24.25
C ASN A 594 -1.03 2.96 -23.03
N GLU A 595 -1.31 2.01 -22.12
CA GLU A 595 -2.04 2.30 -20.87
C GLU A 595 -1.30 3.33 -19.99
N ALA A 596 0.03 3.21 -19.86
CA ALA A 596 0.87 4.13 -19.11
C ALA A 596 0.88 5.53 -19.75
N LYS A 597 1.05 5.64 -21.07
CA LYS A 597 1.01 6.89 -21.84
C LYS A 597 -0.36 7.58 -21.72
N THR A 598 -1.46 6.87 -21.90
CA THR A 598 -2.82 7.43 -21.73
C THR A 598 -3.05 7.96 -20.31
N ARG A 599 -2.55 7.27 -19.29
CA ARG A 599 -2.63 7.74 -17.90
C ARG A 599 -1.75 8.98 -17.66
N PHE A 600 -0.54 9.02 -18.23
CA PHE A 600 0.39 10.14 -18.13
C PHE A 600 -0.22 11.44 -18.65
N PHE A 601 -0.75 11.44 -19.87
CA PHE A 601 -1.36 12.64 -20.45
C PHE A 601 -2.62 13.07 -19.70
N ARG A 602 -3.45 12.13 -19.22
CA ARG A 602 -4.64 12.46 -18.42
C ARG A 602 -4.30 13.08 -17.06
N GLU A 603 -3.22 12.64 -16.42
CA GLU A 603 -2.76 13.22 -15.15
C GLU A 603 -2.13 14.60 -15.37
N ALA A 604 -1.33 14.79 -16.43
CA ALA A 604 -0.81 16.10 -16.83
C ALA A 604 -1.92 17.09 -17.22
N GLU A 605 -2.94 16.66 -17.97
CA GLU A 605 -4.11 17.47 -18.31
C GLU A 605 -4.90 17.90 -17.06
N THR A 606 -5.07 16.97 -16.11
CA THR A 606 -5.80 17.25 -14.86
C THR A 606 -5.04 18.27 -13.99
N ALA A 607 -3.71 18.13 -13.88
CA ALA A 607 -2.88 19.08 -13.15
C ALA A 607 -2.77 20.44 -13.87
N GLY A 608 -2.76 20.48 -15.20
CA GLY A 608 -2.68 21.71 -16.00
C GLY A 608 -3.92 22.61 -15.93
N ARG A 609 -5.01 22.14 -15.32
CA ARG A 609 -6.20 22.97 -15.02
C ARG A 609 -6.03 23.82 -13.75
N LEU A 610 -5.03 23.54 -12.91
CA LEU A 610 -4.79 24.27 -11.66
C LEU A 610 -4.13 25.62 -11.94
N GLN A 611 -4.72 26.71 -11.47
CA GLN A 611 -4.16 28.06 -11.54
C GLN A 611 -4.14 28.69 -10.15
N HIS A 612 -3.00 28.60 -9.47
CA HIS A 612 -2.82 29.10 -8.11
C HIS A 612 -1.42 29.69 -7.95
N PRO A 613 -1.24 30.82 -7.22
CA PRO A 613 0.07 31.46 -7.05
C PRO A 613 1.14 30.51 -6.49
N HIS A 614 0.76 29.55 -5.65
CA HIS A 614 1.68 28.58 -5.04
C HIS A 614 1.72 27.19 -5.72
N ILE A 615 1.13 27.01 -6.90
CA ILE A 615 1.22 25.77 -7.69
C ILE A 615 2.01 26.05 -8.97
N VAL A 616 2.83 25.08 -9.41
CA VAL A 616 3.54 25.15 -10.69
C VAL A 616 2.55 25.08 -11.87
N THR A 617 2.67 26.03 -12.80
CA THR A 617 1.82 26.12 -13.98
C THR A 617 2.36 25.21 -15.07
N ILE A 618 1.54 24.28 -15.55
CA ILE A 618 1.83 23.43 -16.72
C ILE A 618 1.31 24.16 -17.97
N PHE A 619 2.13 24.20 -19.02
CA PHE A 619 1.82 24.89 -20.28
C PHE A 619 1.52 23.94 -21.45
N ASP A 620 2.16 22.76 -21.47
CA ASP A 620 2.05 21.78 -22.57
C ASP A 620 2.48 20.40 -22.06
N ALA A 621 1.98 19.35 -22.70
CA ALA A 621 2.44 17.97 -22.47
C ALA A 621 2.36 17.19 -23.78
N GLY A 622 3.41 16.44 -24.12
CA GLY A 622 3.49 15.74 -25.39
C GLY A 622 4.47 14.58 -25.39
N GLU A 623 4.64 13.97 -26.56
CA GLU A 623 5.61 12.90 -26.82
C GLU A 623 6.50 13.30 -28.01
N ASP A 624 7.81 13.08 -27.89
CA ASP A 624 8.76 13.24 -28.99
C ASP A 624 9.84 12.15 -28.87
N ARG A 625 10.04 11.36 -29.94
CA ARG A 625 11.07 10.29 -30.03
C ARG A 625 11.04 9.27 -28.87
N GLY A 626 9.85 8.86 -28.41
CA GLY A 626 9.69 7.90 -27.30
C GLY A 626 9.89 8.50 -25.91
N LEU A 627 10.14 9.81 -25.80
CA LEU A 627 10.16 10.55 -24.53
C LEU A 627 8.85 11.30 -24.36
N ALA A 628 8.13 11.01 -23.28
CA ALA A 628 7.03 11.84 -22.82
C ALA A 628 7.61 13.08 -22.12
N TYR A 629 7.05 14.27 -22.36
CA TYR A 629 7.48 15.52 -21.74
C TYR A 629 6.32 16.33 -21.19
N ILE A 630 6.59 17.09 -20.12
CA ILE A 630 5.71 18.13 -19.59
C ILE A 630 6.49 19.44 -19.58
N ALA A 631 5.94 20.47 -20.25
CA ALA A 631 6.44 21.83 -20.22
C ALA A 631 5.72 22.63 -19.13
N MET A 632 6.48 23.23 -18.22
CA MET A 632 5.98 23.97 -17.07
C MET A 632 6.76 25.28 -16.89
N GLU A 633 6.30 26.16 -15.99
CA GLU A 633 7.02 27.39 -15.66
C GLU A 633 8.43 27.10 -15.12
N LEU A 634 9.43 27.88 -15.57
CA LEU A 634 10.79 27.77 -15.06
C LEU A 634 10.87 28.49 -13.70
N LEU A 635 10.96 27.71 -12.63
CA LEU A 635 11.04 28.22 -11.27
C LEU A 635 12.43 28.76 -10.92
N ARG A 636 12.45 29.74 -10.02
CA ARG A 636 13.66 30.29 -9.38
C ARG A 636 13.70 29.84 -7.92
N GLY A 637 14.86 30.00 -7.27
CA GLY A 637 15.12 29.46 -5.93
C GLY A 637 15.59 28.01 -5.96
N SER A 638 15.52 27.34 -4.81
CA SER A 638 15.90 25.94 -4.62
C SER A 638 14.76 25.16 -3.98
N ASP A 639 14.79 23.83 -4.08
CA ASP A 639 13.91 22.98 -3.28
C ASP A 639 14.29 23.03 -1.79
N LEU A 640 13.38 22.60 -0.92
CA LEU A 640 13.57 22.62 0.53
C LEU A 640 14.32 21.40 1.09
N ALA A 641 14.78 20.44 0.28
CA ALA A 641 15.49 19.27 0.81
C ALA A 641 16.83 19.65 1.46
N ALA A 642 17.51 20.68 0.93
CA ALA A 642 18.71 21.23 1.55
C ALA A 642 18.45 21.87 2.92
N ALA A 643 17.23 22.39 3.14
CA ALA A 643 16.79 23.00 4.40
C ALA A 643 16.38 21.98 5.47
N CYS A 644 16.46 20.67 5.18
CA CYS A 644 16.23 19.60 6.15
C CYS A 644 17.50 19.14 6.88
N ALA A 645 18.68 19.66 6.53
CA ALA A 645 19.92 19.38 7.26
C ALA A 645 19.96 20.21 8.55
N SER A 646 20.42 19.63 9.66
CA SER A 646 20.40 20.29 10.97
C SER A 646 21.25 21.56 11.05
N ASP A 647 22.25 21.71 10.17
CA ASP A 647 23.10 22.90 9.98
C ASP A 647 22.47 23.97 9.07
N ARG A 648 21.30 23.70 8.45
CA ARG A 648 20.67 24.55 7.41
C ARG A 648 19.18 24.76 7.61
N LEU A 649 18.67 24.54 8.83
CA LEU A 649 17.26 24.75 9.14
C LEU A 649 16.87 26.22 8.90
N LEU A 650 15.73 26.43 8.26
CA LEU A 650 15.16 27.76 8.07
C LEU A 650 14.58 28.29 9.39
N PRO A 651 14.46 29.63 9.55
CA PRO A 651 13.80 30.22 10.71
C PRO A 651 12.38 29.66 10.88
N THR A 652 11.98 29.36 12.12
CA THR A 652 10.67 28.76 12.46
C THR A 652 9.51 29.51 11.79
N GLN A 653 9.53 30.84 11.82
CA GLN A 653 8.49 31.69 11.20
C GLN A 653 8.40 31.51 9.68
N THR A 654 9.54 31.36 9.00
CA THR A 654 9.62 31.08 7.56
C THR A 654 9.04 29.70 7.25
N VAL A 655 9.38 28.68 8.05
CA VAL A 655 8.86 27.31 7.89
C VAL A 655 7.34 27.26 8.07
N LEU A 656 6.79 27.93 9.10
CA LEU A 656 5.35 28.03 9.33
C LEU A 656 4.65 28.79 8.19
N SER A 657 5.20 29.92 7.73
CA SER A 657 4.69 30.68 6.58
C SER A 657 4.66 29.84 5.29
N ILE A 658 5.70 29.07 5.02
CA ILE A 658 5.76 28.13 3.89
C ILE A 658 4.67 27.06 4.04
N ALA A 659 4.59 26.39 5.19
CA ALA A 659 3.65 25.30 5.42
C ALA A 659 2.18 25.75 5.30
N ALA A 660 1.83 26.94 5.79
CA ALA A 660 0.50 27.53 5.62
C ALA A 660 0.17 27.75 4.13
N ARG A 661 1.09 28.35 3.36
CA ARG A 661 0.92 28.61 1.92
C ARG A 661 0.84 27.31 1.09
N VAL A 662 1.57 26.26 1.46
CA VAL A 662 1.41 24.92 0.86
C VAL A 662 0.06 24.31 1.22
N ALA A 663 -0.42 24.48 2.46
CA ALA A 663 -1.74 23.98 2.86
C ALA A 663 -2.89 24.68 2.12
N ASP A 664 -2.81 25.99 1.84
CA ASP A 664 -3.79 26.68 0.97
C ASP A 664 -3.74 26.14 -0.47
N ALA A 665 -2.54 25.88 -1.01
CA ALA A 665 -2.37 25.32 -2.36
C ALA A 665 -2.97 23.91 -2.47
N LEU A 666 -2.84 23.10 -1.42
CA LEU A 666 -3.50 21.80 -1.32
C LEU A 666 -5.03 21.93 -1.23
N ASP A 667 -5.57 22.88 -0.43
CA ASP A 667 -7.01 23.17 -0.37
C ASP A 667 -7.59 23.44 -1.77
N TYR A 668 -6.92 24.32 -2.52
CA TYR A 668 -7.29 24.67 -3.90
C TYR A 668 -7.25 23.44 -4.83
N ALA A 669 -6.18 22.63 -4.77
CA ALA A 669 -6.07 21.43 -5.61
C ALA A 669 -7.14 20.38 -5.26
N HIS A 670 -7.41 20.16 -3.98
CA HIS A 670 -8.41 19.21 -3.49
C HIS A 670 -9.83 19.62 -3.91
N ALA A 671 -10.15 20.92 -3.87
CA ALA A 671 -11.42 21.45 -4.38
C ALA A 671 -11.62 21.18 -5.89
N HIS A 672 -10.53 21.09 -6.66
CA HIS A 672 -10.54 20.71 -8.08
C HIS A 672 -10.40 19.19 -8.32
N ASN A 673 -10.56 18.37 -7.27
CA ASN A 673 -10.41 16.91 -7.28
C ASN A 673 -9.00 16.40 -7.67
N VAL A 674 -7.96 17.22 -7.46
CA VAL A 674 -6.55 16.87 -7.73
C VAL A 674 -5.83 16.60 -6.41
N ILE A 675 -5.26 15.39 -6.27
CA ILE A 675 -4.49 14.97 -5.08
C ILE A 675 -3.03 14.84 -5.49
N HIS A 676 -2.10 15.36 -4.70
CA HIS A 676 -0.68 15.43 -5.05
C HIS A 676 0.08 14.12 -4.85
N ARG A 677 -0.16 13.42 -3.72
CA ARG A 677 0.36 12.10 -3.33
C ARG A 677 1.86 11.99 -3.01
N ASP A 678 2.65 13.04 -3.25
CA ASP A 678 4.11 13.05 -3.09
C ASP A 678 4.59 14.40 -2.52
N ILE A 679 3.92 14.92 -1.48
CA ILE A 679 4.37 16.13 -0.78
C ILE A 679 5.61 15.79 0.06
N LYS A 680 6.71 16.51 -0.23
CA LYS A 680 8.00 16.40 0.46
C LYS A 680 8.83 17.67 0.19
N PRO A 681 9.88 17.96 0.98
CA PRO A 681 10.74 19.13 0.79
C PRO A 681 11.28 19.30 -0.64
N ALA A 682 11.64 18.21 -1.32
CA ALA A 682 12.18 18.22 -2.68
C ALA A 682 11.16 18.66 -3.77
N ASN A 683 9.86 18.67 -3.46
CA ASN A 683 8.79 19.07 -4.39
C ASN A 683 8.22 20.47 -4.03
N ILE A 684 8.88 21.20 -3.13
CA ILE A 684 8.50 22.55 -2.72
C ILE A 684 9.67 23.48 -3.04
N MET A 685 9.50 24.32 -4.05
CA MET A 685 10.48 25.32 -4.46
C MET A 685 10.27 26.63 -3.69
N TYR A 686 11.34 27.17 -3.12
CA TYR A 686 11.32 28.43 -2.40
C TYR A 686 12.49 29.33 -2.81
N ASP A 687 12.20 30.60 -3.06
CA ASP A 687 13.18 31.66 -3.30
C ASP A 687 13.10 32.71 -2.19
N ALA A 688 14.04 32.62 -1.24
CA ALA A 688 14.12 33.56 -0.13
C ALA A 688 14.40 35.02 -0.57
N GLY A 689 14.95 35.24 -1.78
CA GLY A 689 15.21 36.57 -2.31
C GLY A 689 13.96 37.27 -2.85
N THR A 690 12.90 36.52 -3.17
CA THR A 690 11.63 37.05 -3.70
C THR A 690 10.40 36.64 -2.86
N ASP A 691 10.61 35.88 -1.77
CA ASP A 691 9.58 35.14 -1.00
C ASP A 691 8.61 34.33 -1.89
N SER A 692 9.10 33.88 -3.05
CA SER A 692 8.30 33.10 -3.99
C SER A 692 8.28 31.62 -3.58
N LEU A 693 7.08 31.05 -3.53
CA LEU A 693 6.84 29.66 -3.13
C LEU A 693 5.99 28.96 -4.19
N LYS A 694 6.45 27.79 -4.66
CA LYS A 694 5.78 26.98 -5.69
C LYS A 694 5.89 25.49 -5.38
N VAL A 695 4.76 24.81 -5.33
CA VAL A 695 4.65 23.34 -5.20
C VAL A 695 4.67 22.70 -6.60
N THR A 696 5.52 21.69 -6.80
CA THR A 696 5.79 21.04 -8.08
C THR A 696 5.29 19.59 -8.11
N ASP A 697 5.25 18.95 -9.30
CA ASP A 697 4.95 17.52 -9.44
C ASP A 697 3.55 17.04 -9.00
N PHE A 698 2.54 17.92 -9.06
CA PHE A 698 1.14 17.54 -8.88
C PHE A 698 0.72 16.41 -9.85
N GLY A 699 0.14 15.34 -9.29
CA GLY A 699 -0.61 14.32 -10.05
C GLY A 699 0.22 13.26 -10.77
N ILE A 700 1.49 13.51 -11.12
CA ILE A 700 2.34 12.62 -11.95
C ILE A 700 2.74 11.31 -11.21
N ALA A 701 2.61 11.26 -9.88
CA ALA A 701 3.00 10.09 -9.08
C ALA A 701 2.17 8.83 -9.38
N ARG A 702 0.87 8.98 -9.74
CA ARG A 702 -0.08 7.87 -9.82
C ARG A 702 0.20 6.91 -10.98
N ILE A 703 0.81 7.36 -12.10
CA ILE A 703 1.32 6.45 -13.13
C ILE A 703 2.41 5.53 -12.55
N THR A 704 3.34 6.09 -11.78
CA THR A 704 4.47 5.33 -11.23
C THR A 704 4.07 4.44 -10.06
N ASP A 705 3.08 4.81 -9.24
CA ASP A 705 2.57 3.93 -8.17
C ASP A 705 2.03 2.60 -8.73
N ALA A 706 1.39 2.64 -9.91
CA ALA A 706 0.85 1.45 -10.58
C ALA A 706 1.93 0.55 -11.23
N SER A 707 3.13 1.06 -11.52
CA SER A 707 4.26 0.25 -11.99
C SER A 707 5.11 -0.26 -10.83
N ARG A 708 5.40 0.59 -9.85
CA ARG A 708 6.14 0.27 -8.61
C ARG A 708 5.45 -0.82 -7.79
N THR A 709 4.10 -0.84 -7.76
CA THR A 709 3.33 -1.94 -7.14
C THR A 709 3.35 -3.24 -7.94
N ARG A 710 3.56 -3.21 -9.27
CA ARG A 710 3.74 -4.43 -10.10
C ARG A 710 5.15 -5.01 -10.01
N THR A 711 6.18 -4.17 -9.88
CA THR A 711 7.60 -4.60 -9.83
C THR A 711 8.12 -4.86 -8.41
N GLY A 712 7.40 -4.41 -7.37
CA GLY A 712 7.80 -4.57 -5.97
C GLY A 712 8.93 -3.62 -5.52
N LEU A 713 9.40 -2.74 -6.41
CA LEU A 713 10.38 -1.71 -6.12
C LEU A 713 9.66 -0.42 -5.74
N VAL A 714 9.51 -0.18 -4.44
CA VAL A 714 9.09 1.11 -3.88
C VAL A 714 10.23 2.12 -4.08
N LEU A 715 10.32 2.67 -5.30
CA LEU A 715 11.35 3.62 -5.70
C LEU A 715 10.90 5.05 -5.34
N GLY A 716 10.75 5.27 -4.04
CA GLY A 716 10.41 6.53 -3.40
C GLY A 716 10.66 6.42 -1.90
N THR A 717 11.06 7.51 -1.25
CA THR A 717 11.31 7.54 0.20
C THR A 717 9.97 7.43 0.94
N PRO A 718 9.63 6.30 1.60
CA PRO A 718 8.27 6.12 2.14
C PRO A 718 7.97 7.01 3.33
N SER A 719 8.98 7.67 3.90
CA SER A 719 8.90 8.48 5.12
C SER A 719 7.80 9.54 5.10
N PHE A 720 7.36 10.00 3.92
CA PHE A 720 6.29 10.99 3.75
C PHE A 720 4.92 10.37 3.40
N MET A 721 4.86 9.09 3.04
CA MET A 721 3.61 8.42 2.66
C MET A 721 2.67 8.31 3.86
N SER A 722 1.38 8.49 3.62
CA SER A 722 0.37 8.30 4.65
C SER A 722 0.12 6.81 4.97
N PRO A 723 -0.39 6.48 6.16
CA PRO A 723 -0.79 5.11 6.52
C PRO A 723 -1.77 4.48 5.52
N GLU A 724 -2.71 5.26 4.98
CA GLU A 724 -3.67 4.81 3.97
C GLU A 724 -3.06 4.62 2.57
N GLN A 725 -2.02 5.39 2.19
CA GLN A 725 -1.23 5.12 0.99
C GLN A 725 -0.49 3.78 1.10
N LEU A 726 0.22 3.55 2.23
CA LEU A 726 0.96 2.29 2.46
C LEU A 726 0.03 1.08 2.53
N ALA A 727 -1.17 1.23 3.08
CA ALA A 727 -2.17 0.17 3.17
C ALA A 727 -2.96 -0.07 1.86
N GLY A 728 -2.68 0.68 0.77
CA GLY A 728 -3.41 0.57 -0.50
C GLY A 728 -4.90 0.92 -0.40
N LYS A 729 -5.29 1.72 0.59
CA LYS A 729 -6.68 2.15 0.80
C LYS A 729 -7.05 3.28 -0.17
N LYS A 730 -8.32 3.70 -0.16
CA LYS A 730 -8.75 4.89 -0.93
C LYS A 730 -8.03 6.14 -0.41
N ILE A 731 -7.24 6.76 -1.28
CA ILE A 731 -6.49 8.00 -1.01
C ILE A 731 -7.40 9.20 -1.32
N ASP A 732 -7.44 10.16 -0.41
CA ASP A 732 -8.07 11.47 -0.58
C ASP A 732 -7.09 12.60 -0.16
N GLY A 733 -7.54 13.85 -0.18
CA GLY A 733 -6.69 15.01 0.13
C GLY A 733 -6.03 14.97 1.52
N ARG A 734 -6.60 14.24 2.49
CA ARG A 734 -6.08 14.12 3.86
C ARG A 734 -4.77 13.32 3.93
N SER A 735 -4.40 12.61 2.85
CA SER A 735 -3.06 12.03 2.68
C SER A 735 -1.99 13.09 2.41
N ASP A 736 -2.30 14.11 1.58
CA ASP A 736 -1.36 15.21 1.32
C ASP A 736 -1.13 16.06 2.58
N LEU A 737 -2.16 16.24 3.41
CA LEU A 737 -2.06 16.95 4.69
C LEU A 737 -1.18 16.21 5.71
N TYR A 738 -1.20 14.88 5.72
CA TYR A 738 -0.27 14.06 6.52
C TYR A 738 1.18 14.22 6.02
N ALA A 739 1.40 14.13 4.70
CA ALA A 739 2.71 14.30 4.08
C ALA A 739 3.29 15.72 4.31
N LEU A 740 2.43 16.74 4.31
CA LEU A 740 2.78 18.10 4.73
C LEU A 740 3.12 18.17 6.23
N GLY A 741 2.41 17.44 7.10
CA GLY A 741 2.75 17.29 8.51
C GLY A 741 4.14 16.69 8.74
N VAL A 742 4.51 15.66 7.98
CA VAL A 742 5.86 15.07 8.00
C VAL A 742 6.91 16.08 7.52
N THR A 743 6.61 16.78 6.44
CA THR A 743 7.46 17.84 5.86
C THR A 743 7.71 18.97 6.86
N LEU A 744 6.66 19.43 7.56
CA LEU A 744 6.73 20.45 8.60
C LEU A 744 7.57 19.97 9.80
N PHE A 745 7.36 18.73 10.28
CA PHE A 745 8.17 18.14 11.34
C PHE A 745 9.66 18.13 10.96
N GLN A 746 9.98 17.76 9.72
CA GLN A 746 11.36 17.67 9.25
C GLN A 746 12.03 19.03 9.06
N LEU A 747 11.33 20.03 8.52
CA LEU A 747 11.88 21.38 8.34
C LEU A 747 12.10 22.11 9.68
N LEU A 748 11.35 21.76 10.72
CA LEU A 748 11.51 22.32 12.06
C LEU A 748 12.59 21.59 12.89
N SER A 749 12.80 20.28 12.72
CA SER A 749 13.71 19.48 13.57
C SER A 749 14.99 18.99 12.89
N GLY A 750 15.06 19.04 11.55
CA GLY A 750 16.09 18.37 10.75
C GLY A 750 16.01 16.83 10.79
N ARG A 751 14.95 16.27 11.37
CA ARG A 751 14.76 14.82 11.54
C ARG A 751 13.42 14.39 10.99
N LEU A 752 13.35 13.17 10.46
CA LEU A 752 12.06 12.56 10.12
C LEU A 752 11.38 12.11 11.41
N PRO A 753 10.04 12.21 11.52
CA PRO A 753 9.32 11.80 12.73
C PRO A 753 9.44 10.31 13.01
N LEU A 754 9.59 9.48 11.96
CA LEU A 754 9.78 8.03 12.06
C LEU A 754 10.92 7.60 11.13
N ARG A 755 11.77 6.68 11.59
CA ARG A 755 12.94 6.13 10.88
C ARG A 755 13.12 4.68 11.29
N GLY A 756 13.29 3.77 10.33
CA GLY A 756 13.58 2.35 10.58
C GLY A 756 14.89 1.91 9.95
N ALA A 757 15.48 0.84 10.47
CA ALA A 757 16.67 0.21 9.91
C ALA A 757 16.37 -0.54 8.59
N SER A 758 15.10 -0.88 8.34
CA SER A 758 14.64 -1.47 7.08
C SER A 758 13.37 -0.81 6.51
N MET A 759 13.12 -1.04 5.21
CA MET A 759 11.95 -0.54 4.49
C MET A 759 10.64 -0.99 5.15
N ASN A 760 10.53 -2.29 5.48
CA ASN A 760 9.33 -2.88 6.09
C ASN A 760 9.08 -2.33 7.51
N GLU A 761 10.15 -2.10 8.27
CA GLU A 761 10.08 -1.54 9.62
C GLU A 761 9.60 -0.08 9.59
N LEU A 762 10.12 0.73 8.65
CA LEU A 762 9.62 2.09 8.42
C LEU A 762 8.14 2.10 8.01
N MET A 763 7.73 1.20 7.10
CA MET A 763 6.33 1.07 6.71
C MET A 763 5.44 0.65 7.90
N HIS A 764 5.89 -0.28 8.73
CA HIS A 764 5.21 -0.68 9.95
C HIS A 764 5.05 0.50 10.92
N MET A 765 6.13 1.23 11.21
CA MET A 765 6.09 2.40 12.08
C MET A 765 5.14 3.49 11.56
N ILE A 766 5.19 3.80 10.26
CA ILE A 766 4.25 4.76 9.67
C ILE A 766 2.80 4.29 9.90
N ALA A 767 2.52 2.99 9.75
CA ALA A 767 1.18 2.44 9.94
C ALA A 767 0.71 2.35 11.40
N SER A 768 1.60 2.08 12.37
CA SER A 768 1.20 1.70 13.74
C SER A 768 1.81 2.51 14.89
N VAL A 769 2.97 3.15 14.71
CA VAL A 769 3.70 3.85 15.78
C VAL A 769 3.42 5.35 15.71
N GLU A 770 2.86 5.90 16.79
CA GLU A 770 2.63 7.34 16.89
C GLU A 770 3.98 8.09 16.91
N PRO A 771 4.14 9.18 16.14
CA PRO A 771 5.39 9.92 16.09
C PRO A 771 5.67 10.65 17.42
N PRO A 772 6.95 10.92 17.75
CA PRO A 772 7.34 11.66 18.94
C PRO A 772 6.80 13.09 18.91
N ASP A 773 6.71 13.75 20.07
CA ASP A 773 6.41 15.18 20.08
C ASP A 773 7.60 15.93 19.48
N ILE A 774 7.32 16.97 18.70
CA ILE A 774 8.38 17.81 18.14
C ILE A 774 9.10 18.60 19.24
N CYS A 775 8.42 18.90 20.35
CA CYS A 775 9.03 19.53 21.51
C CYS A 775 10.08 18.65 22.22
N ASP A 776 10.04 17.31 22.04
CA ASP A 776 11.11 16.41 22.53
C ASP A 776 12.45 16.64 21.81
N LEU A 777 12.39 17.17 20.57
CA LEU A 777 13.57 17.49 19.73
C LEU A 777 13.89 18.98 19.68
N ARG A 778 12.88 19.84 19.84
CA ARG A 778 12.97 21.31 19.80
C ARG A 778 12.13 21.92 20.93
N PRO A 779 12.61 21.92 22.19
CA PRO A 779 11.88 22.46 23.34
C PRO A 779 11.62 23.97 23.27
N ASP A 780 12.29 24.67 22.35
CA ASP A 780 12.12 26.10 22.06
C ASP A 780 10.89 26.42 21.21
N LEU A 781 10.22 25.41 20.63
CA LEU A 781 9.00 25.62 19.85
C LEU A 781 7.77 25.84 20.76
N PRO A 782 6.88 26.79 20.43
CA PRO A 782 5.62 26.96 21.14
C PRO A 782 4.75 25.69 21.11
N ALA A 783 4.08 25.39 22.22
CA ALA A 783 3.15 24.25 22.33
C ALA A 783 1.96 24.30 21.34
N SER A 784 1.66 25.48 20.76
CA SER A 784 0.74 25.61 19.62
C SER A 784 1.26 24.90 18.37
N VAL A 785 2.55 25.07 18.04
CA VAL A 785 3.20 24.43 16.88
C VAL A 785 3.22 22.91 17.03
N ALA A 786 3.57 22.41 18.23
CA ALA A 786 3.54 20.98 18.53
C ALA A 786 2.14 20.37 18.33
N ARG A 787 1.09 21.04 18.83
CA ARG A 787 -0.31 20.61 18.66
C ARG A 787 -0.72 20.52 17.19
N VAL A 788 -0.29 21.48 16.37
CA VAL A 788 -0.56 21.54 14.93
C VAL A 788 0.12 20.38 14.20
N VAL A 789 1.40 20.13 14.49
CA VAL A 789 2.17 19.00 13.94
C VAL A 789 1.56 17.65 14.36
N GLY A 790 1.25 17.47 15.65
CA GLY A 790 0.65 16.25 16.18
C GLY A 790 -0.75 15.96 15.60
N LYS A 791 -1.58 16.99 15.36
CA LYS A 791 -2.90 16.84 14.71
C LYS A 791 -2.77 16.45 13.24
N ALA A 792 -1.79 16.99 12.50
CA ALA A 792 -1.54 16.59 11.11
C ALA A 792 -1.05 15.14 10.98
N LEU A 793 -0.28 14.66 11.96
CA LEU A 793 0.36 13.33 11.94
C LEU A 793 -0.48 12.18 12.53
N ARG A 794 -1.73 12.42 12.95
CA ARG A 794 -2.62 11.35 13.46
C ARG A 794 -2.81 10.23 12.44
N LYS A 795 -2.76 8.97 12.88
CA LYS A 795 -2.84 7.82 11.94
C LYS A 795 -4.18 7.70 11.20
N ARG A 796 -5.31 7.97 11.88
CA ARG A 796 -6.65 7.93 11.27
C ARG A 796 -6.93 9.24 10.50
N PRO A 797 -7.27 9.22 9.20
CA PRO A 797 -7.59 10.43 8.44
C PRO A 797 -8.70 11.29 9.05
N GLU A 798 -9.65 10.67 9.74
CA GLU A 798 -10.79 11.33 10.41
C GLU A 798 -10.35 12.15 11.64
N ALA A 799 -9.18 11.84 12.21
CA ALA A 799 -8.59 12.55 13.35
C ALA A 799 -7.58 13.65 12.95
N ARG A 800 -7.34 13.82 11.64
CA ARG A 800 -6.48 14.88 11.10
C ARG A 800 -7.26 16.16 10.79
N TYR A 801 -6.56 17.15 10.27
CA TYR A 801 -7.17 18.22 9.46
C TYR A 801 -8.00 17.63 8.32
N GLN A 802 -9.22 18.12 8.13
CA GLN A 802 -10.10 17.65 7.04
C GLN A 802 -9.93 18.46 5.76
N THR A 803 -9.41 19.69 5.85
CA THR A 803 -9.14 20.57 4.71
C THR A 803 -7.78 21.28 4.84
N GLY A 804 -7.20 21.69 3.72
CA GLY A 804 -5.94 22.44 3.72
C GLY A 804 -6.10 23.81 4.39
N ARG A 805 -7.25 24.46 4.19
CA ARG A 805 -7.61 25.73 4.85
C ARG A 805 -7.63 25.64 6.37
N GLN A 806 -8.15 24.56 6.93
CA GLN A 806 -8.16 24.34 8.38
C GLN A 806 -6.72 24.21 8.91
N PHE A 807 -5.85 23.51 8.17
CA PHE A 807 -4.44 23.35 8.56
C PHE A 807 -3.69 24.68 8.46
N ALA A 808 -3.87 25.44 7.37
CA ALA A 808 -3.28 26.76 7.18
C ALA A 808 -3.72 27.77 8.25
N ALA A 809 -5.01 27.77 8.64
CA ALA A 809 -5.53 28.61 9.73
C ALA A 809 -4.88 28.29 11.08
N ASP A 810 -4.85 27.02 11.49
CA ASP A 810 -4.21 26.60 12.73
C ASP A 810 -2.69 26.90 12.74
N ILE A 811 -1.98 26.77 11.60
CA ILE A 811 -0.56 27.16 11.47
C ILE A 811 -0.39 28.67 11.69
N ARG A 812 -1.22 29.52 11.06
CA ARG A 812 -1.15 30.98 11.23
C ARG A 812 -1.42 31.41 12.67
N LEU A 813 -2.37 30.76 13.36
CA LEU A 813 -2.64 30.99 14.79
C LEU A 813 -1.51 30.50 15.70
N ALA A 814 -0.68 29.56 15.25
CA ALA A 814 0.49 29.08 15.98
C ALA A 814 1.76 29.93 15.77
N MET A 815 1.77 30.84 14.80
CA MET A 815 2.89 31.77 14.57
C MET A 815 2.94 32.81 15.70
N PRO A 816 4.09 33.00 16.38
CA PRO A 816 4.22 34.03 17.40
C PRO A 816 4.01 35.42 16.81
N ALA A 817 3.27 36.27 17.54
CA ALA A 817 3.13 37.68 17.22
C ALA A 817 4.47 38.40 17.44
N THR A 818 4.99 39.07 16.40
CA THR A 818 6.22 39.85 16.48
C THR A 818 6.04 41.03 17.45
N PRO A 819 6.89 41.20 18.48
CA PRO A 819 6.85 42.38 19.33
C PRO A 819 7.43 43.59 18.59
N GLY A 820 6.57 44.52 18.15
CA GLY A 820 6.92 45.92 17.88
C GLY A 820 7.39 46.27 16.46
N GLY A 821 6.55 47.04 15.75
CA GLY A 821 6.87 47.82 14.55
C GLY A 821 5.65 48.70 14.23
N PRO A 822 5.78 50.03 14.05
CA PRO A 822 4.64 50.96 14.13
C PRO A 822 3.74 50.98 12.88
N ASP A 823 2.57 51.59 13.05
CA ASP A 823 1.43 51.58 12.13
C ASP A 823 1.74 51.88 10.65
N GLY A 824 1.23 50.99 9.78
CA GLY A 824 1.02 51.21 8.35
C GLY A 824 -0.36 50.66 7.96
N PRO A 825 -1.11 51.30 7.05
CA PRO A 825 -2.56 51.15 7.00
C PRO A 825 -3.01 49.76 6.54
N ALA A 826 -4.07 49.27 7.18
CA ALA A 826 -4.66 47.96 6.90
C ALA A 826 -5.14 47.84 5.45
N SER A 827 -4.50 46.97 4.68
CA SER A 827 -5.06 46.47 3.42
C SER A 827 -6.22 45.53 3.74
N GLN A 828 -7.43 45.98 3.43
CA GLN A 828 -8.67 45.26 3.71
C GLN A 828 -8.65 43.86 3.09
N GLY A 829 -8.69 42.83 3.94
CA GLY A 829 -8.99 41.48 3.49
C GLY A 829 -10.44 41.41 3.02
N VAL A 830 -10.65 41.08 1.74
CA VAL A 830 -11.99 40.83 1.20
C VAL A 830 -12.55 39.57 1.87
N VAL A 831 -13.43 39.77 2.85
CA VAL A 831 -14.21 38.70 3.45
C VAL A 831 -15.26 38.26 2.44
N TYR A 832 -15.06 37.07 1.86
CA TYR A 832 -16.08 36.42 1.03
C TYR A 832 -17.05 35.69 1.97
N ASP A 833 -18.14 36.37 2.32
CA ASP A 833 -19.21 35.80 3.14
C ASP A 833 -20.14 34.96 2.26
N ALA A 834 -20.41 33.72 2.66
CA ALA A 834 -21.04 32.70 1.81
C ALA A 834 -22.56 32.60 1.99
N ASP A 835 -23.14 33.29 2.98
CA ASP A 835 -24.50 33.07 3.47
C ASP A 835 -25.45 34.26 3.24
N ARG A 836 -25.42 34.89 2.05
CA ARG A 836 -26.50 35.81 1.61
C ARG A 836 -27.38 35.19 0.53
N GLU A 837 -28.66 35.06 0.84
CA GLU A 837 -29.71 34.58 -0.07
C GLU A 837 -29.81 35.44 -1.34
N ALA A 838 -30.12 34.78 -2.46
CA ALA A 838 -30.19 35.42 -3.77
C ALA A 838 -31.52 36.20 -3.95
N THR A 839 -31.49 37.51 -3.68
CA THR A 839 -32.49 38.44 -4.23
C THR A 839 -32.02 38.97 -5.58
N ALA A 840 -32.75 38.65 -6.64
CA ALA A 840 -32.52 39.22 -7.96
C ALA A 840 -32.84 40.73 -7.98
N THR A 841 -32.01 41.54 -8.64
CA THR A 841 -32.39 42.62 -9.59
C THR A 841 -31.15 43.38 -10.12
N GLU A 842 -31.21 43.68 -11.42
CA GLU A 842 -30.50 44.72 -12.20
C GLU A 842 -29.01 44.63 -12.66
N MET A 843 -28.92 44.91 -13.97
CA MET A 843 -27.85 45.55 -14.76
C MET A 843 -26.54 44.76 -14.98
N ALA A 844 -26.21 44.30 -16.19
CA ALA A 844 -26.26 44.89 -17.54
C ALA A 844 -25.20 45.99 -17.79
N ASP A 845 -24.82 46.12 -19.06
CA ASP A 845 -23.77 47.00 -19.60
C ASP A 845 -22.32 46.77 -19.12
N HIS A 846 -21.61 45.91 -19.86
CA HIS A 846 -20.59 46.42 -20.79
C HIS A 846 -20.25 45.37 -21.86
N HIS A 847 -20.73 45.58 -23.09
CA HIS A 847 -20.39 44.76 -24.25
C HIS A 847 -20.31 45.59 -25.54
N LYS A 848 -19.36 45.22 -26.43
CA LYS A 848 -18.95 45.89 -27.69
C LYS A 848 -18.03 47.10 -27.47
N THR A 849 -16.89 47.18 -28.17
CA THR A 849 -16.81 47.62 -29.59
C THR A 849 -15.37 47.42 -30.11
N VAL A 850 -15.05 46.93 -31.33
CA VAL A 850 -15.79 46.29 -32.44
C VAL A 850 -14.78 45.69 -33.46
N ARG A 851 -15.25 45.01 -34.55
CA ARG A 851 -14.47 44.43 -35.69
C ARG A 851 -13.68 43.13 -35.37
N ALA A 852 -13.50 42.18 -36.28
CA ALA A 852 -14.08 41.96 -37.64
C ALA A 852 -14.15 40.44 -37.97
N ALA A 853 -14.74 40.09 -39.13
CA ALA A 853 -14.84 38.73 -39.67
C ALA A 853 -14.01 38.58 -40.97
N PRO A 854 -13.75 37.33 -41.43
CA PRO A 854 -14.64 36.64 -42.38
C PRO A 854 -14.81 35.13 -42.05
N ALA A 855 -15.62 34.31 -42.72
CA ALA A 855 -16.90 34.49 -43.43
C ALA A 855 -17.54 33.09 -43.63
N GLU A 856 -18.87 33.01 -43.47
CA GLU A 856 -19.83 32.01 -43.97
C GLU A 856 -19.43 30.55 -44.31
N ARG A 857 -20.21 29.60 -43.75
CA ARG A 857 -20.99 28.68 -44.60
C ARG A 857 -22.23 28.09 -43.90
N SER A 858 -23.39 28.54 -44.39
CA SER A 858 -24.71 27.87 -44.44
C SER A 858 -25.25 27.15 -43.20
N ALA A 859 -26.30 27.74 -42.61
CA ALA A 859 -27.33 27.00 -41.88
C ALA A 859 -28.48 26.62 -42.84
N ALA A 860 -29.23 25.56 -42.52
CA ALA A 860 -30.53 25.30 -43.13
C ALA A 860 -31.53 24.76 -42.09
N SER A 861 -32.62 25.51 -41.91
CA SER A 861 -33.98 25.03 -41.62
C SER A 861 -34.30 24.35 -40.26
N LEU A 862 -34.86 25.19 -39.37
CA LEU A 862 -35.98 24.91 -38.44
C LEU A 862 -37.29 24.45 -39.19
N PRO A 863 -38.49 24.24 -38.57
CA PRO A 863 -38.91 24.07 -37.15
C PRO A 863 -40.01 22.95 -36.92
N ILE A 864 -40.71 23.01 -35.76
CA ILE A 864 -42.15 22.67 -35.51
C ILE A 864 -42.52 21.33 -34.79
N SER A 865 -42.63 21.43 -33.46
CA SER A 865 -43.85 21.27 -32.61
C SER A 865 -44.46 19.92 -32.17
N ASN A 866 -45.17 20.04 -31.05
CA ASN A 866 -46.27 19.23 -30.46
C ASN A 866 -45.96 18.04 -29.52
N ALA A 867 -46.18 18.32 -28.23
CA ALA A 867 -46.74 17.42 -27.20
C ALA A 867 -48.24 17.10 -27.54
N PRO A 868 -49.04 16.30 -26.76
CA PRO A 868 -48.87 15.88 -25.36
C PRO A 868 -49.26 14.41 -25.02
N GLY A 869 -49.13 14.02 -23.73
CA GLY A 869 -49.29 12.62 -23.29
C GLY A 869 -49.72 12.35 -21.83
N ARG A 870 -50.81 12.96 -21.37
CA ARG A 870 -51.72 12.53 -20.25
C ARG A 870 -51.21 12.41 -18.79
N SER A 871 -52.20 12.48 -17.89
CA SER A 871 -52.14 12.82 -16.45
C SER A 871 -52.34 11.61 -15.50
N PRO A 872 -52.25 11.76 -14.15
CA PRO A 872 -52.16 10.65 -13.18
C PRO A 872 -53.43 10.38 -12.32
N SER A 873 -53.31 9.39 -11.42
CA SER A 873 -54.10 9.06 -10.20
C SER A 873 -55.57 8.58 -10.39
N HIS A 874 -56.23 7.82 -9.50
CA HIS A 874 -56.05 7.37 -8.09
C HIS A 874 -56.69 5.94 -7.92
N PRO A 875 -56.73 5.27 -6.74
CA PRO A 875 -56.27 5.65 -5.40
C PRO A 875 -54.80 5.31 -5.12
#